data_AF-A0AAZ3P9I3-F1
#
_entry.id   AF-A0AAZ3P9I3-F1
#
_cell.length_a   1.000
_cell.length_b   1.000
_cell.length_c   1.000
_cell.angle_alpha   90.00
_cell.angle_beta   90.00
_cell.angle_gamma   90.00
#
_symmetry.space_group_name_H-M   'P 1'
#
loop_
_entity.id
_entity.type
_entity.pdbx_description
1 polymer ?
#
loop_
_entity_poly.entity_id
_entity_poly.type
_entity_poly.pdbx_seq_one_letter_code
_entity_poly.pdbx_strand_id
1 'polypeptide(L)'
;MEQFRGVGDKATLVKITVLRGNNLRGNKAESILNYVRAEFNGIVLGDSQKLDAAVDQGVDYNFTCSFECSDAAHTLDDMAHKPVILTVIEVLPKEKKQKEEKTAVIGQAIVDLLPLLHGQVSFFSTVLLHPTPGSPAEAASQEGSCKVGPTLDVTVCVPEPLLSGVQLSDSNLLKVTVETAYSVPEVWNPVSGSGPLSSYVAALQVPLTAEKEQVLMFSNGLLKVGGESEPMGRPRKWPLGPLLAPGAQFIPGVSMDGEPIEMEDGDLTSIEDRDFRKEAETNKKRVSWDTERRCFLDADGAACLTRRIAESRLWPVEVMRSPQVGATKGGKDLIKSLLGEDETQLSFHGVAYVDMAPLLYPGARRVRGAYRLYPFYDSDLLVKAKRNISVLRESIRAPATQGRGRAPSSVGSCKAVPSKMFDGGHKGGKDTKESPKRMYADSRTYIIIEIALEKSLVPKRSREELAKRVMELIPPRAPLPRRPAGAERAVQEYQAQIASVAGQVLEQYQQLFGPAFLPGEKPLDPTSQEQRKTKLLGELNYSGKYFAFKEQIKYSVVRIVREKMLRTEAFSDPEQLQAFLSQLYVFLVDEMHVALNKMAQRALAQELLCPGGGLSSSYHLALARLQLLRAEYGSAESSLKEALNDSFQDPDVWALFGHIHHLTGEFGKAQECYERTLDFVTDATDTHPIYLRLGSIYLQEGEFQRAKTTYLRACKSSPSCLTWLGLGIACYRLGELTEAEDALTEANILNNGNAEVWGYLSLVCLQTGRRLEAEQSYKYALKLNLQKEAVIREIKALQDHVGFGNPCF
;
A
#
# COMPACT_ATOMS: atom_id res chain seq x y z
N MET A 1 -40.25 -14.30 -30.78
CA MET A 1 -40.21 -15.32 -29.70
C MET A 1 -38.77 -15.40 -29.23
N GLU A 2 -38.60 -15.54 -27.92
CA GLU A 2 -37.33 -15.68 -27.19
C GLU A 2 -36.45 -14.44 -27.05
N GLN A 3 -36.84 -13.56 -26.12
CA GLN A 3 -35.95 -12.90 -25.17
C GLN A 3 -36.83 -12.18 -24.16
N PHE A 4 -37.05 -12.83 -23.01
CA PHE A 4 -37.52 -12.33 -21.70
C PHE A 4 -38.03 -13.56 -20.92
N ARG A 5 -37.11 -14.44 -20.50
CA ARG A 5 -37.38 -15.32 -19.34
C ARG A 5 -36.82 -14.58 -18.13
N GLY A 6 -37.70 -14.29 -17.18
CA GLY A 6 -37.36 -13.65 -15.92
C GLY A 6 -36.27 -14.40 -15.17
N VAL A 7 -35.49 -13.64 -14.41
CA VAL A 7 -34.55 -14.13 -13.40
C VAL A 7 -35.37 -14.96 -12.40
N GLY A 8 -35.41 -16.27 -12.61
CA GLY A 8 -35.88 -17.20 -11.59
C GLY A 8 -34.82 -17.32 -10.51
N ASP A 9 -35.22 -17.28 -9.25
CA ASP A 9 -34.35 -17.52 -8.10
C ASP A 9 -33.47 -18.74 -8.37
N LYS A 10 -32.15 -18.53 -8.46
CA LYS A 10 -31.19 -19.61 -8.63
C LYS A 10 -31.15 -20.36 -7.29
N ALA A 11 -31.68 -21.58 -7.26
CA ALA A 11 -31.61 -22.44 -6.10
C ALA A 11 -30.33 -23.28 -6.17
N THR A 12 -29.43 -23.09 -5.21
CA THR A 12 -28.18 -23.84 -5.09
C THR A 12 -28.38 -25.04 -4.17
N LEU A 13 -27.94 -26.22 -4.61
CA LEU A 13 -28.08 -27.45 -3.83
C LEU A 13 -26.94 -27.59 -2.81
N VAL A 14 -27.26 -27.54 -1.52
CA VAL A 14 -26.31 -27.81 -0.43
C VAL A 14 -26.32 -29.30 -0.15
N LYS A 15 -25.18 -29.98 -0.34
CA LYS A 15 -25.01 -31.41 -0.09
C LYS A 15 -24.26 -31.63 1.22
N ILE A 16 -24.80 -32.51 2.07
CA ILE A 16 -24.21 -32.91 3.34
C ILE A 16 -23.95 -34.41 3.26
N THR A 17 -22.71 -34.81 3.51
CA THR A 17 -22.28 -36.21 3.47
C THR A 17 -21.75 -36.61 4.83
N VAL A 18 -22.43 -37.53 5.51
CA VAL A 18 -21.95 -38.17 6.73
C VAL A 18 -21.11 -39.38 6.31
N LEU A 19 -19.79 -39.27 6.48
CA LEU A 19 -18.82 -40.27 6.04
C LEU A 19 -18.75 -41.42 7.03
N ARG A 20 -18.38 -41.10 8.27
CA ARG A 20 -18.04 -42.10 9.29
C ARG A 20 -18.49 -41.69 10.69
N GLY A 21 -18.97 -42.63 11.49
CA GLY A 21 -19.16 -42.46 12.92
C GLY A 21 -18.11 -43.22 13.72
N ASN A 22 -17.43 -42.54 14.63
CA ASN A 22 -16.33 -43.10 15.42
C ASN A 22 -16.75 -43.25 16.89
N ASN A 23 -16.31 -44.34 17.55
CA ASN A 23 -16.54 -44.63 18.98
C ASN A 23 -18.02 -44.65 19.40
N LEU A 24 -18.93 -45.10 18.53
CA LEU A 24 -20.37 -45.17 18.82
C LEU A 24 -20.67 -46.30 19.82
N ARG A 25 -21.47 -46.01 20.85
CA ARG A 25 -21.89 -46.98 21.87
C ARG A 25 -23.42 -47.03 21.97
N GLY A 26 -23.98 -48.24 21.89
CA GLY A 26 -25.41 -48.52 21.98
C GLY A 26 -25.78 -49.20 23.30
N ASN A 27 -26.99 -49.71 23.41
CA ASN A 27 -27.47 -50.37 24.63
C ASN A 27 -26.86 -51.77 24.85
N LYS A 28 -26.29 -52.39 23.81
CA LYS A 28 -25.66 -53.72 23.86
C LYS A 28 -24.14 -53.64 23.72
N ALA A 29 -23.44 -54.57 24.37
CA ALA A 29 -21.98 -54.56 24.48
C ALA A 29 -21.21 -55.10 23.25
N GLU A 30 -21.86 -55.82 22.32
CA GLU A 30 -21.16 -56.55 21.24
C GLU A 30 -21.35 -55.95 19.83
N SER A 31 -22.57 -55.54 19.45
CA SER A 31 -22.85 -54.89 18.16
C SER A 31 -24.02 -53.92 18.24
N ILE A 32 -24.00 -52.90 17.37
CA ILE A 32 -24.98 -51.81 17.35
C ILE A 32 -25.52 -51.66 15.92
N LEU A 33 -26.81 -51.93 15.74
CA LEU A 33 -27.53 -51.60 14.51
C LEU A 33 -28.01 -50.14 14.57
N ASN A 34 -27.44 -49.26 13.77
CA ASN A 34 -27.72 -47.83 13.82
C ASN A 34 -27.87 -47.19 12.43
N TYR A 35 -28.45 -45.98 12.42
CA TYR A 35 -28.51 -45.12 11.24
C TYR A 35 -28.47 -43.65 11.66
N VAL A 36 -28.12 -42.76 10.72
CA VAL A 36 -28.09 -41.31 10.93
C VAL A 36 -29.28 -40.67 10.25
N ARG A 37 -29.98 -39.79 10.97
CA ARG A 37 -31.00 -38.89 10.45
C ARG A 37 -30.43 -37.49 10.35
N ALA A 38 -30.55 -36.86 9.19
CA ALA A 38 -30.17 -35.46 9.00
C ALA A 38 -31.41 -34.57 8.94
N GLU A 39 -31.37 -33.45 9.67
CA GLU A 39 -32.45 -32.46 9.73
C GLU A 39 -31.89 -31.05 9.58
N PHE A 40 -32.59 -30.20 8.83
CA PHE A 40 -32.29 -28.78 8.72
C PHE A 40 -33.59 -27.98 8.74
N ASN A 41 -33.64 -26.91 9.54
CA ASN A 41 -34.78 -26.01 9.62
C ASN A 41 -36.13 -26.71 9.94
N GLY A 42 -36.11 -27.74 10.81
CA GLY A 42 -37.31 -28.51 11.17
C GLY A 42 -37.74 -29.55 10.13
N ILE A 43 -36.99 -29.72 9.04
CA ILE A 43 -37.29 -30.63 7.94
C ILE A 43 -36.26 -31.75 7.92
N VAL A 44 -36.74 -32.99 7.98
CA VAL A 44 -35.91 -34.18 7.82
C VAL A 44 -35.45 -34.27 6.36
N LEU A 45 -34.13 -34.21 6.15
CA LEU A 45 -33.49 -34.30 4.83
C LEU A 45 -33.39 -35.75 4.35
N GLY A 46 -33.26 -36.70 5.28
CA GLY A 46 -33.23 -38.13 5.01
C GLY A 46 -32.61 -38.96 6.13
N ASP A 47 -32.72 -40.27 5.98
CA ASP A 47 -32.13 -41.30 6.86
C ASP A 47 -31.09 -42.12 6.09
N SER A 48 -29.97 -42.47 6.73
CA SER A 48 -28.98 -43.40 6.17
C SER A 48 -29.51 -44.84 6.13
N GLN A 49 -28.78 -45.72 5.44
CA GLN A 49 -28.99 -47.16 5.60
C GLN A 49 -28.71 -47.57 7.05
N LYS A 50 -29.44 -48.60 7.51
CA LYS A 50 -29.21 -49.23 8.81
C LYS A 50 -27.99 -50.13 8.70
N LEU A 51 -26.94 -49.82 9.46
CA LEU A 51 -25.67 -50.53 9.43
C LEU A 51 -25.42 -51.19 10.78
N ASP A 52 -24.93 -52.43 10.75
CA ASP A 52 -24.48 -53.15 11.94
C ASP A 52 -22.97 -52.95 12.09
N ALA A 53 -22.53 -52.62 13.29
CA ALA A 53 -21.12 -52.38 13.57
C ALA A 53 -20.74 -52.89 14.96
N ALA A 54 -19.54 -53.47 15.06
CA ALA A 54 -18.92 -53.81 16.33
C ALA A 54 -18.53 -52.52 17.08
N VAL A 55 -18.65 -52.51 18.41
CA VAL A 55 -18.44 -51.33 19.26
C VAL A 55 -17.04 -50.70 19.09
N ASP A 56 -16.04 -51.50 18.72
CA ASP A 56 -14.64 -51.06 18.54
C ASP A 56 -14.29 -50.61 17.11
N GLN A 57 -15.21 -50.72 16.14
CA GLN A 57 -14.99 -50.31 14.75
C GLN A 57 -15.89 -49.12 14.37
N GLY A 58 -15.30 -48.11 13.72
CA GLY A 58 -16.07 -46.98 13.19
C GLY A 58 -17.03 -47.40 12.07
N VAL A 59 -18.20 -46.76 11.99
CA VAL A 59 -19.29 -47.06 11.05
C VAL A 59 -19.22 -46.15 9.83
N ASP A 60 -18.96 -46.70 8.65
CA ASP A 60 -18.88 -45.93 7.40
C ASP A 60 -20.27 -45.78 6.79
N TYR A 61 -20.96 -44.68 7.11
CA TYR A 61 -22.31 -44.41 6.61
C TYR A 61 -22.34 -44.03 5.13
N ASN A 62 -21.37 -43.22 4.68
CA ASN A 62 -21.34 -42.60 3.34
C ASN A 62 -22.72 -42.04 2.89
N PHE A 63 -23.47 -41.49 3.84
CA PHE A 63 -24.84 -41.04 3.63
C PHE A 63 -24.85 -39.60 3.15
N THR A 64 -25.40 -39.36 1.96
CA THR A 64 -25.54 -38.02 1.38
C THR A 64 -27.00 -37.58 1.40
N CYS A 65 -27.26 -36.39 1.93
CA CYS A 65 -28.54 -35.69 1.82
C CYS A 65 -28.32 -34.27 1.30
N SER A 66 -29.39 -33.59 0.91
CA SER A 66 -29.29 -32.23 0.40
C SER A 66 -30.57 -31.43 0.60
N PHE A 67 -30.43 -30.11 0.64
CA PHE A 67 -31.53 -29.17 0.58
C PHE A 67 -31.22 -28.03 -0.39
N GLU A 68 -32.25 -27.37 -0.88
CA GLU A 68 -32.13 -26.22 -1.78
C GLU A 68 -31.99 -24.92 -0.97
N CYS A 69 -30.98 -24.14 -1.28
CA CYS A 69 -30.77 -22.79 -0.76
C CYS A 69 -30.99 -21.78 -1.89
N SER A 70 -31.96 -20.89 -1.75
CA SER A 70 -32.10 -19.75 -2.66
C SER A 70 -31.23 -18.57 -2.21
N ASP A 71 -30.93 -17.67 -3.14
CA ASP A 71 -30.15 -16.45 -2.89
C ASP A 71 -30.92 -15.39 -2.08
N ALA A 72 -32.12 -15.72 -1.57
CA ALA A 72 -32.92 -14.79 -0.81
C ALA A 72 -32.31 -14.53 0.58
N ALA A 73 -32.35 -13.29 1.07
CA ALA A 73 -31.73 -12.93 2.34
C ALA A 73 -32.21 -13.76 3.55
N HIS A 74 -33.43 -14.30 3.52
CA HIS A 74 -34.00 -15.08 4.62
C HIS A 74 -33.54 -16.54 4.65
N THR A 75 -33.29 -17.16 3.50
CA THR A 75 -32.69 -18.51 3.41
C THR A 75 -31.22 -18.46 3.82
N LEU A 76 -30.51 -17.40 3.42
CA LEU A 76 -29.13 -17.13 3.87
C LEU A 76 -29.07 -16.82 5.37
N ASP A 77 -30.04 -16.05 5.90
CA ASP A 77 -30.19 -15.85 7.34
C ASP A 77 -30.47 -17.17 8.09
N ASP A 78 -31.34 -18.03 7.55
CA ASP A 78 -31.60 -19.37 8.11
C ASP A 78 -30.30 -20.19 8.19
N MET A 79 -29.47 -20.19 7.14
CA MET A 79 -28.16 -20.85 7.17
C MET A 79 -27.18 -20.25 8.17
N ALA A 80 -27.27 -18.95 8.46
CA ALA A 80 -26.38 -18.28 9.39
C ALA A 80 -26.58 -18.72 10.85
N HIS A 81 -27.80 -19.07 11.25
CA HIS A 81 -28.15 -19.33 12.66
C HIS A 81 -28.75 -20.70 12.95
N LYS A 82 -29.18 -21.46 11.93
CA LYS A 82 -29.70 -22.82 12.10
C LYS A 82 -28.63 -23.78 11.61
N PRO A 83 -28.04 -24.59 12.48
CA PRO A 83 -27.15 -25.64 12.03
C PRO A 83 -27.94 -26.86 11.51
N VAL A 84 -27.24 -27.77 10.84
CA VAL A 84 -27.77 -29.09 10.50
C VAL A 84 -27.66 -29.98 11.74
N ILE A 85 -28.74 -30.66 12.07
CA ILE A 85 -28.82 -31.59 13.19
C ILE A 85 -28.67 -33.01 12.65
N LEU A 86 -27.66 -33.73 13.14
CA LEU A 86 -27.45 -35.14 12.83
C LEU A 86 -27.80 -35.96 14.06
N THR A 87 -28.82 -36.81 13.96
CA THR A 87 -29.27 -37.68 15.05
C THR A 87 -28.88 -39.11 14.74
N VAL A 88 -28.10 -39.74 15.62
CA VAL A 88 -27.74 -41.16 15.50
C VAL A 88 -28.76 -41.99 16.29
N ILE A 89 -29.39 -42.94 15.61
CA ILE A 89 -30.51 -43.71 16.15
C ILE A 89 -30.16 -45.21 16.12
N GLU A 90 -30.27 -45.87 17.26
CA GLU A 90 -30.15 -47.31 17.43
C GLU A 90 -31.48 -48.00 17.14
N VAL A 91 -31.45 -49.11 16.41
CA VAL A 91 -32.60 -49.98 16.17
C VAL A 91 -32.53 -51.17 17.12
N LEU A 92 -33.50 -51.26 18.03
CA LEU A 92 -33.55 -52.34 19.02
C LEU A 92 -34.15 -53.63 18.42
N PRO A 93 -33.75 -54.82 18.90
CA PRO A 93 -34.28 -56.09 18.38
C PRO A 93 -35.79 -56.21 18.60
N LYS A 94 -36.51 -56.75 17.61
CA LYS A 94 -37.95 -57.03 17.71
C LYS A 94 -38.21 -58.14 18.74
N GLU A 95 -38.97 -57.84 19.79
CA GLU A 95 -39.56 -58.86 20.65
C GLU A 95 -40.73 -59.54 19.93
N LYS A 96 -40.96 -60.84 20.17
CA LYS A 96 -41.88 -61.75 19.43
C LYS A 96 -43.37 -61.32 19.35
N LYS A 97 -43.76 -60.14 19.85
CA LYS A 97 -45.14 -59.60 19.85
C LYS A 97 -45.31 -58.17 19.29
N GLN A 98 -44.26 -57.48 18.85
CA GLN A 98 -44.36 -56.09 18.37
C GLN A 98 -44.39 -56.00 16.84
N LYS A 99 -45.29 -55.15 16.31
CA LYS A 99 -45.43 -54.85 14.87
C LYS A 99 -44.44 -53.80 14.36
N GLU A 100 -43.95 -52.92 15.25
CA GLU A 100 -43.07 -51.79 14.92
C GLU A 100 -41.67 -51.98 15.52
N GLU A 101 -40.67 -51.42 14.83
CA GLU A 101 -39.27 -51.41 15.29
C GLU A 101 -39.10 -50.36 16.38
N LYS A 102 -38.67 -50.79 17.57
CA LYS A 102 -38.36 -49.86 18.66
C LYS A 102 -37.00 -49.23 18.39
N THR A 103 -36.94 -47.91 18.36
CA THR A 103 -35.70 -47.14 18.17
C THR A 103 -35.32 -46.36 19.43
N ALA A 104 -34.03 -46.15 19.65
CA ALA A 104 -33.50 -45.31 20.72
C ALA A 104 -32.51 -44.29 20.15
N VAL A 105 -32.58 -43.04 20.60
CA VAL A 105 -31.61 -42.00 20.17
C VAL A 105 -30.32 -42.17 20.98
N ILE A 106 -29.20 -42.33 20.28
CA ILE A 106 -27.86 -42.43 20.90
C ILE A 106 -27.37 -41.02 21.25
N GLY A 107 -27.50 -40.09 20.30
CA GLY A 107 -27.06 -38.72 20.48
C GLY A 107 -27.32 -37.84 19.26
N GLN A 108 -27.01 -36.56 19.42
CA GLN A 108 -27.13 -35.54 18.40
C GLN A 108 -25.81 -34.80 18.20
N ALA A 109 -25.45 -34.56 16.96
CA ALA A 109 -24.33 -33.75 16.54
C ALA A 109 -24.81 -32.57 15.69
N ILE A 110 -24.01 -31.52 15.62
CA ILE A 110 -24.36 -30.27 14.97
C ILE A 110 -23.32 -29.90 13.94
N VAL A 111 -23.76 -29.50 12.75
CA VAL A 111 -22.89 -29.00 11.68
C VAL A 111 -23.23 -27.53 11.41
N ASP A 112 -22.28 -26.65 11.68
CA ASP A 112 -22.39 -25.22 11.41
C ASP A 112 -22.17 -24.94 9.91
N LEU A 113 -23.13 -24.27 9.27
CA LEU A 113 -23.10 -23.96 7.83
C LEU A 113 -22.43 -22.62 7.52
N LEU A 114 -21.99 -21.88 8.54
CA LEU A 114 -21.33 -20.59 8.39
C LEU A 114 -20.16 -20.58 7.38
N PRO A 115 -19.30 -21.62 7.26
CA PRO A 115 -18.22 -21.62 6.28
C PRO A 115 -18.68 -21.42 4.82
N LEU A 116 -19.90 -21.85 4.46
CA LEU A 116 -20.43 -21.63 3.11
C LEU A 116 -20.77 -20.16 2.87
N LEU A 117 -21.26 -19.45 3.90
CA LEU A 117 -21.52 -18.01 3.83
C LEU A 117 -20.23 -17.18 3.80
N HIS A 118 -19.11 -17.76 4.22
CA HIS A 118 -17.77 -17.19 4.05
C HIS A 118 -17.18 -17.42 2.66
N GLY A 119 -17.93 -18.05 1.75
CA GLY A 119 -17.52 -18.29 0.37
C GLY A 119 -16.81 -19.62 0.14
N GLN A 120 -16.73 -20.50 1.14
CA GLN A 120 -16.21 -21.86 0.92
C GLN A 120 -17.21 -22.69 0.11
N VAL A 121 -16.71 -23.44 -0.86
CA VAL A 121 -17.54 -24.37 -1.66
C VAL A 121 -17.64 -25.77 -1.05
N SER A 122 -16.68 -26.13 -0.19
CA SER A 122 -16.71 -27.40 0.53
C SER A 122 -15.86 -27.33 1.78
N PHE A 123 -16.29 -27.98 2.86
CA PHE A 123 -15.51 -28.14 4.07
C PHE A 123 -15.72 -29.51 4.72
N PHE A 124 -14.72 -29.96 5.46
CA PHE A 124 -14.74 -31.18 6.26
C PHE A 124 -14.77 -30.81 7.74
N SER A 125 -15.58 -31.50 8.54
CA SER A 125 -15.67 -31.29 9.98
C SER A 125 -15.90 -32.61 10.71
N THR A 126 -15.14 -32.84 11.78
CA THR A 126 -15.38 -33.91 12.74
C THR A 126 -16.18 -33.34 13.91
N VAL A 127 -17.45 -33.71 14.01
CA VAL A 127 -18.40 -33.15 14.99
C VAL A 127 -18.62 -34.11 16.15
N LEU A 128 -18.72 -33.58 17.37
CA LEU A 128 -18.95 -34.37 18.58
C LEU A 128 -20.42 -34.81 18.66
N LEU A 129 -20.63 -36.09 18.97
CA LEU A 129 -21.96 -36.64 19.19
C LEU A 129 -22.31 -36.50 20.67
N HIS A 130 -23.28 -35.65 20.98
CA HIS A 130 -23.72 -35.41 22.35
C HIS A 130 -24.85 -36.36 22.74
N PRO A 131 -24.75 -37.06 23.89
CA PRO A 131 -25.78 -38.00 24.32
C PRO A 131 -27.09 -37.26 24.65
N THR A 132 -28.22 -37.84 24.26
CA THR A 132 -29.55 -37.35 24.68
C THR A 132 -29.91 -37.88 26.07
N PRO A 133 -30.68 -37.14 26.89
CA PRO A 133 -31.08 -37.61 28.21
C PRO A 133 -31.81 -38.96 28.16
N GLY A 134 -31.36 -39.93 28.95
CA GLY A 134 -31.87 -41.31 28.98
C GLY A 134 -31.26 -42.25 27.93
N SER A 135 -30.21 -41.84 27.21
CA SER A 135 -29.47 -42.70 26.26
C SER A 135 -28.37 -43.52 26.96
N PRO A 136 -28.02 -44.73 26.45
CA PRO A 136 -26.90 -45.53 26.99
C PRO A 136 -25.55 -44.79 26.94
N ALA A 137 -25.38 -43.85 26.00
CA ALA A 137 -24.19 -43.03 25.90
C ALA A 137 -24.00 -42.05 27.08
N GLU A 138 -25.09 -41.62 27.74
CA GLU A 138 -25.06 -40.77 28.93
C GLU A 138 -24.44 -41.51 30.14
N ALA A 139 -24.75 -42.80 30.30
CA ALA A 139 -24.21 -43.65 31.35
C ALA A 139 -22.69 -43.90 31.18
N ALA A 140 -22.23 -44.07 29.94
CA ALA A 140 -20.80 -44.30 29.64
C ALA A 140 -19.93 -43.04 29.85
N SER A 141 -20.47 -41.83 29.67
CA SER A 141 -19.75 -40.58 29.95
C SER A 141 -19.42 -40.36 31.42
N GLN A 142 -20.08 -41.04 32.36
CA GLN A 142 -19.80 -40.96 33.80
C GLN A 142 -18.67 -41.91 34.24
N GLU A 143 -18.31 -42.93 33.46
CA GLU A 143 -17.37 -43.99 33.85
C GLU A 143 -15.90 -43.75 33.44
N GLY A 144 -15.55 -42.60 32.87
CA GLY A 144 -14.14 -42.15 32.73
C GLY A 144 -13.21 -43.01 31.84
N SER A 145 -13.72 -43.95 31.05
CA SER A 145 -12.89 -44.98 30.37
C SER A 145 -12.45 -44.66 28.92
N CYS A 146 -12.80 -43.51 28.33
CA CYS A 146 -12.36 -43.16 26.97
C CYS A 146 -11.91 -41.70 26.84
N LYS A 147 -10.67 -41.46 26.38
CA LYS A 147 -10.09 -40.10 26.21
C LYS A 147 -10.69 -39.31 25.03
N VAL A 148 -11.48 -39.94 24.14
CA VAL A 148 -12.08 -39.31 22.95
C VAL A 148 -13.55 -39.74 22.86
N GLY A 149 -14.48 -38.78 22.96
CA GLY A 149 -15.93 -39.03 22.85
C GLY A 149 -16.37 -39.48 21.45
N PRO A 150 -17.62 -39.95 21.29
CA PRO A 150 -18.17 -40.35 19.99
C PRO A 150 -18.23 -39.17 19.02
N THR A 151 -17.83 -39.36 17.77
CA THR A 151 -17.78 -38.29 16.74
C THR A 151 -18.36 -38.75 15.41
N LEU A 152 -18.76 -37.79 14.57
CA LEU A 152 -19.15 -38.00 13.18
C LEU A 152 -18.25 -37.18 12.26
N ASP A 153 -17.71 -37.82 11.23
CA ASP A 153 -16.97 -37.16 10.15
C ASP A 153 -17.94 -36.75 9.05
N VAL A 154 -18.04 -35.44 8.79
CA VAL A 154 -19.03 -34.85 7.89
C VAL A 154 -18.34 -33.94 6.87
N THR A 155 -18.76 -34.06 5.62
CA THR A 155 -18.37 -33.14 4.54
C THR A 155 -19.61 -32.40 4.04
N VAL A 156 -19.52 -31.09 3.91
CA VAL A 156 -20.56 -30.27 3.31
C VAL A 156 -20.00 -29.63 2.05
N CYS A 157 -20.74 -29.67 0.94
CA CYS A 157 -20.33 -29.06 -0.32
C CYS A 157 -21.49 -28.46 -1.10
N VAL A 158 -21.16 -27.45 -1.91
CA VAL A 158 -22.01 -26.78 -2.88
C VAL A 158 -21.31 -26.79 -4.24
N PRO A 159 -22.04 -26.83 -5.36
CA PRO A 159 -21.44 -26.87 -6.70
C PRO A 159 -20.70 -25.57 -7.06
N GLU A 160 -21.14 -24.45 -6.52
CA GLU A 160 -20.57 -23.11 -6.70
C GLU A 160 -20.75 -22.30 -5.40
N PRO A 161 -19.98 -21.22 -5.18
CA PRO A 161 -20.13 -20.39 -3.98
C PRO A 161 -21.56 -19.83 -3.84
N LEU A 162 -22.13 -19.90 -2.63
CA LEU A 162 -23.49 -19.40 -2.36
C LEU A 162 -23.65 -17.89 -2.59
N LEU A 163 -22.56 -17.14 -2.49
CA LEU A 163 -22.51 -15.71 -2.70
C LEU A 163 -21.50 -15.40 -3.80
N SER A 164 -21.87 -14.55 -4.75
CA SER A 164 -20.90 -13.97 -5.69
C SER A 164 -19.83 -13.17 -4.93
N GLY A 165 -18.65 -12.97 -5.52
CA GLY A 165 -17.58 -12.19 -4.87
C GLY A 165 -18.00 -10.78 -4.43
N VAL A 166 -18.91 -10.15 -5.18
CA VAL A 166 -19.49 -8.83 -4.86
C VAL A 166 -20.49 -8.92 -3.69
N GLN A 167 -21.40 -9.89 -3.72
CA GLN A 167 -22.33 -10.11 -2.59
C GLN A 167 -21.56 -10.48 -1.32
N LEU A 168 -20.50 -11.29 -1.44
CA LEU A 168 -19.65 -11.64 -0.32
C LEU A 168 -18.89 -10.41 0.19
N SER A 169 -18.43 -9.48 -0.65
CA SER A 169 -17.72 -8.28 -0.19
C SER A 169 -18.63 -7.27 0.49
N ASP A 170 -19.86 -7.12 -0.02
CA ASP A 170 -20.78 -6.05 0.39
C ASP A 170 -21.75 -6.48 1.49
N SER A 171 -21.98 -7.79 1.65
CA SER A 171 -22.75 -8.34 2.77
C SER A 171 -21.99 -8.30 4.09
N ASN A 172 -22.73 -8.46 5.18
CA ASN A 172 -22.17 -8.52 6.53
C ASN A 172 -22.90 -9.57 7.37
N LEU A 173 -22.24 -10.05 8.41
CA LEU A 173 -22.82 -10.98 9.38
C LEU A 173 -22.92 -10.29 10.73
N LEU A 174 -24.15 -10.06 11.20
CA LEU A 174 -24.47 -9.46 12.49
C LEU A 174 -24.69 -10.55 13.53
N LYS A 175 -23.90 -10.57 14.59
CA LYS A 175 -24.07 -11.47 15.73
C LYS A 175 -24.63 -10.68 16.88
N VAL A 176 -25.75 -11.14 17.43
CA VAL A 176 -26.35 -10.55 18.62
C VAL A 176 -26.37 -11.60 19.72
N THR A 177 -25.67 -11.30 20.80
CA THR A 177 -25.56 -12.18 21.96
C THR A 177 -26.25 -11.52 23.14
N VAL A 178 -27.27 -12.19 23.67
CA VAL A 178 -27.92 -11.80 24.92
C VAL A 178 -27.36 -12.71 26.00
N GLU A 179 -26.58 -12.13 26.92
CA GLU A 179 -25.90 -12.90 27.96
C GLU A 179 -26.82 -13.10 29.16
N THR A 180 -26.79 -12.17 30.11
CA THR A 180 -27.46 -12.31 31.41
C THR A 180 -28.01 -10.97 31.88
N ALA A 181 -29.23 -10.99 32.42
CA ALA A 181 -29.84 -9.89 33.16
C ALA A 181 -29.61 -10.08 34.66
N TYR A 182 -28.97 -9.10 35.29
CA TYR A 182 -28.60 -9.10 36.70
C TYR A 182 -29.51 -8.21 37.54
N SER A 183 -29.59 -8.50 38.84
CA SER A 183 -30.43 -7.76 39.79
C SER A 183 -31.89 -7.70 39.33
N VAL A 184 -32.44 -8.85 38.91
CA VAL A 184 -33.83 -8.94 38.42
C VAL A 184 -34.84 -8.70 39.55
N PRO A 185 -36.01 -8.08 39.29
CA PRO A 185 -36.99 -7.78 40.33
C PRO A 185 -37.52 -9.04 41.02
N GLU A 186 -37.86 -8.96 42.31
CA GLU A 186 -38.37 -10.13 43.05
C GLU A 186 -39.61 -10.75 42.44
N VAL A 187 -40.44 -9.93 41.79
CA VAL A 187 -41.66 -10.40 41.14
C VAL A 187 -41.36 -11.39 40.03
N TRP A 188 -40.16 -11.36 39.43
CA TRP A 188 -39.74 -12.34 38.43
C TRP A 188 -39.58 -13.76 38.99
N ASN A 189 -39.52 -13.93 40.31
CA ASN A 189 -39.47 -15.25 40.92
C ASN A 189 -40.78 -16.03 40.66
N PRO A 190 -40.70 -17.35 40.47
CA PRO A 190 -41.90 -18.18 40.49
C PRO A 190 -42.55 -18.09 41.87
N VAL A 191 -43.87 -17.93 41.91
CA VAL A 191 -44.64 -17.94 43.17
C VAL A 191 -44.57 -19.37 43.73
N SER A 192 -44.14 -19.49 44.99
CA SER A 192 -43.90 -20.77 45.67
C SER A 192 -45.12 -21.70 45.60
N GLY A 193 -44.94 -22.89 45.02
CA GLY A 193 -45.91 -23.99 45.05
C GLY A 193 -46.96 -23.97 43.93
N SER A 194 -46.77 -24.83 42.92
CA SER A 194 -47.74 -25.18 41.85
C SER A 194 -48.05 -24.18 40.72
N GLY A 195 -47.38 -23.02 40.66
CA GLY A 195 -47.52 -22.09 39.52
C GLY A 195 -46.85 -22.60 38.24
N PRO A 196 -47.34 -22.19 37.03
CA PRO A 196 -46.67 -22.48 35.77
C PRO A 196 -45.22 -21.96 35.78
N LEU A 197 -44.29 -22.74 35.22
CA LEU A 197 -42.91 -22.32 35.00
C LEU A 197 -42.89 -20.95 34.31
N SER A 198 -41.94 -20.07 34.63
CA SER A 198 -41.85 -18.74 33.99
C SER A 198 -40.90 -18.80 32.79
N SER A 199 -41.32 -18.26 31.65
CA SER A 199 -40.51 -18.09 30.45
C SER A 199 -40.03 -16.65 30.34
N TYR A 200 -38.72 -16.44 30.24
CA TYR A 200 -38.10 -15.13 30.05
C TYR A 200 -37.64 -14.99 28.61
N VAL A 201 -38.02 -13.87 28.00
CA VAL A 201 -37.80 -13.62 26.57
C VAL A 201 -37.18 -12.24 26.40
N ALA A 202 -36.09 -12.17 25.64
CA ALA A 202 -35.56 -10.93 25.11
C ALA A 202 -35.79 -10.88 23.59
N ALA A 203 -36.04 -9.70 23.05
CA ALA A 203 -36.28 -9.50 21.64
C ALA A 203 -35.75 -8.17 21.15
N LEU A 204 -35.22 -8.16 19.94
CA LEU A 204 -34.93 -6.96 19.18
C LEU A 204 -35.21 -7.20 17.71
N GLN A 205 -35.23 -6.15 16.92
CA GLN A 205 -35.41 -6.26 15.48
C GLN A 205 -34.17 -5.75 14.76
N VAL A 206 -33.82 -6.34 13.62
CA VAL A 206 -32.69 -5.93 12.76
C VAL A 206 -33.13 -5.93 11.29
N PRO A 207 -32.61 -5.04 10.43
CA PRO A 207 -32.92 -5.06 9.01
C PRO A 207 -32.12 -6.17 8.32
N LEU A 208 -32.74 -7.10 7.59
CA LEU A 208 -32.01 -8.06 6.75
C LEU A 208 -31.68 -7.49 5.37
N THR A 209 -32.60 -6.64 4.86
CA THR A 209 -32.54 -5.95 3.57
C THR A 209 -33.06 -4.51 3.75
N ALA A 210 -33.14 -3.72 2.67
CA ALA A 210 -33.75 -2.37 2.74
C ALA A 210 -35.23 -2.40 3.18
N GLU A 211 -35.99 -3.42 2.77
CA GLU A 211 -37.45 -3.49 2.96
C GLU A 211 -37.87 -4.47 4.06
N LYS A 212 -37.06 -5.50 4.31
CA LYS A 212 -37.39 -6.58 5.24
C LYS A 212 -36.67 -6.44 6.57
N GLU A 213 -37.45 -6.38 7.64
CA GLU A 213 -37.00 -6.45 9.01
C GLU A 213 -37.19 -7.85 9.59
N GLN A 214 -36.28 -8.27 10.45
CA GLN A 214 -36.31 -9.56 11.15
C GLN A 214 -36.31 -9.34 12.65
N VAL A 215 -37.27 -9.96 13.33
CA VAL A 215 -37.32 -10.01 14.79
C VAL A 215 -36.44 -11.16 15.26
N LEU A 216 -35.51 -10.86 16.16
CA LEU A 216 -34.63 -11.82 16.83
C LEU A 216 -35.20 -12.09 18.21
N MET A 217 -35.55 -13.36 18.46
CA MET A 217 -36.14 -13.82 19.71
C MET A 217 -35.15 -14.67 20.49
N PHE A 218 -34.91 -14.31 21.74
CA PHE A 218 -34.07 -15.04 22.69
C PHE A 218 -34.97 -15.61 23.78
N SER A 219 -35.46 -16.82 23.55
CA SER A 219 -36.37 -17.53 24.45
C SER A 219 -35.60 -18.41 25.44
N ASN A 220 -36.30 -18.89 26.47
CA ASN A 220 -35.77 -19.84 27.46
C ASN A 220 -34.66 -19.30 28.36
N GLY A 221 -34.76 -18.03 28.77
CA GLY A 221 -33.88 -17.50 29.82
C GLY A 221 -33.99 -18.33 31.11
N LEU A 222 -32.87 -18.70 31.71
CA LEU A 222 -32.81 -19.51 32.92
C LEU A 222 -32.64 -18.61 34.15
N LEU A 223 -33.59 -18.67 35.07
CA LEU A 223 -33.47 -18.00 36.36
C LEU A 223 -32.44 -18.74 37.24
N LYS A 224 -31.33 -18.08 37.56
CA LYS A 224 -30.29 -18.57 38.46
C LYS A 224 -30.36 -17.83 39.80
N VAL A 225 -30.15 -18.58 40.88
CA VAL A 225 -30.04 -18.00 42.23
C VAL A 225 -28.70 -17.28 42.40
N GLY A 226 -28.65 -16.33 43.33
CA GLY A 226 -27.39 -15.69 43.71
C GLY A 226 -26.53 -16.59 44.59
N GLY A 227 -25.25 -16.24 44.74
CA GLY A 227 -24.25 -16.93 45.55
C GLY A 227 -22.95 -17.22 44.79
N GLU A 228 -23.04 -17.39 43.47
CA GLU A 228 -21.90 -17.67 42.58
C GLU A 228 -21.97 -16.80 41.32
N SER A 229 -20.82 -16.24 40.93
CA SER A 229 -20.67 -15.49 39.67
C SER A 229 -20.63 -16.43 38.46
N GLU A 230 -20.95 -15.90 37.28
CA GLU A 230 -20.84 -16.71 36.05
C GLU A 230 -19.37 -17.03 35.74
N PRO A 231 -19.06 -18.27 35.30
CA PRO A 231 -17.71 -18.63 34.90
C PRO A 231 -17.29 -17.85 33.64
N MET A 232 -16.03 -17.44 33.62
CA MET A 232 -15.39 -16.83 32.44
C MET A 232 -15.18 -17.89 31.36
N GLY A 233 -15.31 -17.51 30.08
CA GLY A 233 -15.11 -18.42 28.96
C GLY A 233 -16.24 -19.43 28.75
N ARG A 234 -17.41 -19.23 29.37
CA ARG A 234 -18.55 -20.14 29.19
C ARG A 234 -19.07 -20.08 27.74
N PRO A 235 -19.55 -21.20 27.18
CA PRO A 235 -19.91 -21.30 25.77
C PRO A 235 -21.21 -20.57 25.42
N ARG A 236 -21.31 -20.06 24.18
CA ARG A 236 -22.55 -19.47 23.63
C ARG A 236 -23.48 -20.56 23.11
N LYS A 237 -24.79 -20.36 23.24
CA LYS A 237 -25.83 -21.31 22.82
C LYS A 237 -26.47 -20.90 21.49
N TRP A 238 -26.94 -21.90 20.75
CA TRP A 238 -27.82 -21.71 19.61
C TRP A 238 -29.22 -21.24 20.05
N PRO A 239 -29.92 -20.42 19.24
CA PRO A 239 -31.26 -19.92 19.53
C PRO A 239 -32.35 -20.97 19.19
N LEU A 240 -32.09 -22.26 19.43
CA LEU A 240 -32.95 -23.39 19.00
C LEU A 240 -33.80 -24.01 20.12
N GLY A 241 -33.80 -23.44 21.32
CA GLY A 241 -34.55 -23.97 22.47
C GLY A 241 -34.15 -25.40 22.85
N PRO A 242 -34.97 -26.11 23.67
CA PRO A 242 -34.61 -27.42 24.23
C PRO A 242 -34.74 -28.59 23.22
N LEU A 243 -34.74 -28.32 21.91
CA LEU A 243 -34.85 -29.35 20.85
C LEU A 243 -33.58 -30.21 20.72
N LEU A 244 -32.46 -29.72 21.26
CA LEU A 244 -31.14 -30.34 21.15
C LEU A 244 -30.72 -31.00 22.48
N ALA A 245 -29.94 -32.07 22.36
CA ALA A 245 -29.21 -32.67 23.47
C ALA A 245 -28.43 -31.60 24.27
N PRO A 246 -28.32 -31.68 25.62
CA PRO A 246 -27.75 -30.62 26.45
C PRO A 246 -26.38 -30.12 26.00
N GLY A 247 -25.49 -31.02 25.56
CA GLY A 247 -24.17 -30.64 25.05
C GLY A 247 -24.18 -30.08 23.62
N ALA A 248 -25.18 -30.44 22.82
CA ALA A 248 -25.33 -29.95 21.45
C ALA A 248 -25.90 -28.51 21.41
N GLN A 249 -26.41 -27.97 22.52
CA GLN A 249 -26.97 -26.62 22.53
C GLN A 249 -25.92 -25.51 22.31
N PHE A 250 -24.62 -25.82 22.41
CA PHE A 250 -23.54 -24.86 22.31
C PHE A 250 -22.99 -24.69 20.89
N ILE A 251 -22.56 -23.48 20.58
CA ILE A 251 -21.89 -23.14 19.32
C ILE A 251 -20.42 -23.59 19.44
N PRO A 252 -19.93 -24.49 18.57
CA PRO A 252 -18.55 -24.98 18.65
C PRO A 252 -17.52 -23.85 18.56
N GLY A 253 -16.56 -23.84 19.48
CA GLY A 253 -15.43 -22.90 19.46
C GLY A 253 -15.76 -21.45 19.81
N VAL A 254 -16.98 -21.15 20.28
CA VAL A 254 -17.40 -19.79 20.63
C VAL A 254 -17.68 -19.66 22.13
N SER A 255 -16.83 -18.90 22.82
CA SER A 255 -16.96 -18.55 24.24
C SER A 255 -17.42 -17.10 24.44
N MET A 256 -17.88 -16.80 25.64
CA MET A 256 -17.98 -15.42 26.13
C MET A 256 -16.67 -15.05 26.82
N ASP A 257 -15.99 -14.06 26.26
CA ASP A 257 -14.75 -13.51 26.82
C ASP A 257 -15.09 -12.26 27.63
N GLY A 258 -14.59 -12.19 28.86
CA GLY A 258 -14.80 -11.06 29.75
C GLY A 258 -13.87 -9.91 29.41
N GLU A 259 -14.41 -8.70 29.34
CA GLU A 259 -13.64 -7.45 29.28
C GLU A 259 -13.73 -6.70 30.61
N PRO A 260 -12.73 -5.88 30.95
CA PRO A 260 -12.83 -4.98 32.10
C PRO A 260 -14.07 -4.07 31.96
N ILE A 261 -14.81 -3.90 33.05
CA ILE A 261 -16.05 -3.09 33.12
C ILE A 261 -15.86 -1.68 32.52
N GLU A 262 -14.67 -1.09 32.69
CA GLU A 262 -14.32 0.26 32.23
C GLU A 262 -14.18 0.38 30.70
N MET A 263 -14.03 -0.75 30.00
CA MET A 263 -13.89 -0.82 28.54
C MET A 263 -15.19 -1.20 27.83
N GLU A 264 -16.27 -1.47 28.59
CA GLU A 264 -17.58 -1.78 28.02
C GLU A 264 -18.29 -0.52 27.48
N ASP A 265 -19.18 -0.68 26.50
CA ASP A 265 -19.97 0.39 25.87
C ASP A 265 -21.32 0.66 26.57
N GLY A 266 -21.47 0.17 27.81
CA GLY A 266 -22.74 0.14 28.55
C GLY A 266 -22.99 1.34 29.48
N ASP A 267 -24.11 1.28 30.19
CA ASP A 267 -24.58 2.30 31.14
C ASP A 267 -23.89 2.24 32.51
N LEU A 268 -23.26 1.11 32.84
CA LEU A 268 -22.74 0.75 34.17
C LEU A 268 -21.23 0.50 34.14
N THR A 269 -20.48 1.50 33.69
CA THR A 269 -19.02 1.46 33.46
C THR A 269 -18.23 2.32 34.45
N SER A 270 -18.93 3.12 35.27
CA SER A 270 -18.28 4.05 36.20
C SER A 270 -17.63 3.34 37.38
N ILE A 271 -16.70 4.03 38.06
CA ILE A 271 -16.04 3.52 39.27
C ILE A 271 -17.07 3.20 40.36
N GLU A 272 -18.13 4.01 40.48
CA GLU A 272 -19.22 3.82 41.46
C GLU A 272 -20.08 2.58 41.16
N ASP A 273 -20.17 2.17 39.89
CA ASP A 273 -20.93 0.99 39.49
C ASP A 273 -20.17 -0.32 39.75
N ARG A 274 -18.84 -0.29 39.97
CA ARG A 274 -18.02 -1.49 40.15
C ARG A 274 -18.44 -2.33 41.35
N ASP A 275 -18.66 -1.70 42.50
CA ASP A 275 -19.06 -2.39 43.72
C ASP A 275 -20.47 -2.95 43.58
N PHE A 276 -21.38 -2.17 42.99
CA PHE A 276 -22.74 -2.61 42.69
C PHE A 276 -22.76 -3.80 41.73
N ARG A 277 -21.98 -3.77 40.64
CA ARG A 277 -21.91 -4.89 39.68
C ARG A 277 -21.32 -6.12 40.34
N LYS A 278 -20.26 -5.99 41.13
CA LYS A 278 -19.68 -7.12 41.87
C LYS A 278 -20.71 -7.78 42.80
N GLU A 279 -21.49 -6.99 43.52
CA GLU A 279 -22.57 -7.50 44.38
C GLU A 279 -23.70 -8.14 43.56
N ALA A 280 -24.15 -7.48 42.49
CA ALA A 280 -25.25 -7.96 41.65
C ALA A 280 -24.91 -9.23 40.87
N GLU A 281 -23.68 -9.34 40.36
CA GLU A 281 -23.19 -10.48 39.58
C GLU A 281 -22.90 -11.70 40.45
N THR A 282 -22.62 -11.49 41.75
CA THR A 282 -22.32 -12.58 42.69
C THR A 282 -23.53 -12.99 43.52
N ASN A 283 -24.20 -12.04 44.19
CA ASN A 283 -25.13 -12.32 45.29
C ASN A 283 -26.61 -12.25 44.88
N LYS A 284 -26.94 -11.56 43.79
CA LYS A 284 -28.33 -11.37 43.37
C LYS A 284 -28.78 -12.42 42.37
N LYS A 285 -30.09 -12.63 42.30
CA LYS A 285 -30.72 -13.47 41.29
C LYS A 285 -30.56 -12.84 39.91
N ARG A 286 -30.52 -13.69 38.89
CA ARG A 286 -30.26 -13.28 37.50
C ARG A 286 -30.96 -14.22 36.51
N VAL A 287 -31.21 -13.72 35.31
CA VAL A 287 -31.74 -14.52 34.20
C VAL A 287 -30.71 -14.59 33.10
N SER A 288 -30.26 -15.80 32.76
CA SER A 288 -29.18 -16.05 31.80
C SER A 288 -29.76 -16.74 30.56
N TRP A 289 -29.51 -16.15 29.38
CA TRP A 289 -29.80 -16.76 28.08
C TRP A 289 -28.54 -17.35 27.47
N ASP A 290 -27.42 -16.62 27.54
CA ASP A 290 -26.13 -16.98 26.96
C ASP A 290 -26.25 -17.45 25.50
N THR A 291 -27.13 -16.80 24.73
CA THR A 291 -27.53 -17.22 23.39
C THR A 291 -27.04 -16.22 22.35
N GLU A 292 -26.43 -16.72 21.27
CA GLU A 292 -26.01 -15.92 20.12
C GLU A 292 -26.93 -16.18 18.91
N ARG A 293 -27.46 -15.11 18.32
CA ARG A 293 -28.20 -15.13 17.06
C ARG A 293 -27.38 -14.41 15.99
N ARG A 294 -26.90 -15.16 15.01
CA ARG A 294 -26.20 -14.63 13.83
C ARG A 294 -27.22 -14.24 12.76
N CYS A 295 -27.06 -13.13 12.08
CA CYS A 295 -27.99 -12.63 11.07
C CYS A 295 -27.24 -12.24 9.81
N PHE A 296 -27.68 -12.74 8.67
CA PHE A 296 -27.12 -12.35 7.38
C PHE A 296 -27.71 -11.01 6.94
N LEU A 297 -26.84 -10.02 6.70
CA LEU A 297 -27.21 -8.72 6.17
C LEU A 297 -26.73 -8.64 4.72
N ASP A 298 -27.64 -8.43 3.77
CA ASP A 298 -27.19 -8.05 2.43
C ASP A 298 -26.64 -6.62 2.42
N ALA A 299 -26.15 -6.16 1.27
CA ALA A 299 -25.57 -4.83 1.13
C ALA A 299 -26.57 -3.72 1.56
N ASP A 300 -27.83 -3.88 1.18
CA ASP A 300 -28.91 -2.93 1.48
C ASP A 300 -29.32 -2.97 2.96
N GLY A 301 -29.32 -4.14 3.58
CA GLY A 301 -29.55 -4.35 5.00
C GLY A 301 -28.45 -3.73 5.86
N ALA A 302 -27.19 -3.90 5.47
CA ALA A 302 -26.05 -3.24 6.13
C ALA A 302 -26.10 -1.71 5.99
N ALA A 303 -26.47 -1.20 4.82
CA ALA A 303 -26.68 0.24 4.60
C ALA A 303 -27.89 0.77 5.40
N CYS A 304 -28.97 0.00 5.48
CA CYS A 304 -30.16 0.31 6.28
C CYS A 304 -29.80 0.38 7.77
N LEU A 305 -29.05 -0.61 8.28
CA LEU A 305 -28.55 -0.63 9.65
C LEU A 305 -27.72 0.62 9.95
N THR A 306 -26.77 0.95 9.07
CA THR A 306 -25.91 2.14 9.19
C THR A 306 -26.74 3.43 9.27
N ARG A 307 -27.71 3.59 8.37
CA ARG A 307 -28.62 4.75 8.35
C ARG A 307 -29.43 4.86 9.64
N ARG A 308 -29.99 3.74 10.12
CA ARG A 308 -30.79 3.73 11.35
C ARG A 308 -29.98 4.07 12.58
N ILE A 309 -28.76 3.55 12.71
CA ILE A 309 -27.88 3.90 13.83
C ILE A 309 -27.56 5.41 13.79
N ALA A 310 -27.34 5.98 12.60
CA ALA A 310 -27.11 7.42 12.45
C ALA A 310 -28.35 8.27 12.80
N GLU A 311 -29.56 7.77 12.51
CA GLU A 311 -30.82 8.44 12.83
C GLU A 311 -31.22 8.29 14.31
N SER A 312 -30.99 7.12 14.89
CA SER A 312 -31.23 6.79 16.29
C SER A 312 -30.11 5.88 16.78
N ARG A 313 -29.25 6.43 17.62
CA ARG A 313 -28.15 5.70 18.25
C ARG A 313 -28.62 4.58 19.18
N LEU A 314 -29.83 4.69 19.73
CA LEU A 314 -30.35 3.82 20.78
C LEU A 314 -31.21 2.71 20.17
N TRP A 315 -30.72 1.48 20.23
CA TRP A 315 -31.43 0.30 19.76
C TRP A 315 -32.20 -0.38 20.90
N PRO A 316 -33.54 -0.50 20.80
CA PRO A 316 -34.35 -1.07 21.87
C PRO A 316 -34.25 -2.60 21.87
N VAL A 317 -33.90 -3.17 23.02
CA VAL A 317 -33.97 -4.59 23.32
C VAL A 317 -35.03 -4.79 24.40
N GLU A 318 -36.17 -5.32 23.98
CA GLU A 318 -37.33 -5.54 24.85
C GLU A 318 -37.18 -6.86 25.59
N VAL A 319 -37.53 -6.86 26.87
CA VAL A 319 -37.50 -8.05 27.73
C VAL A 319 -38.85 -8.22 28.39
N MET A 320 -39.34 -9.45 28.45
CA MET A 320 -40.58 -9.78 29.14
C MET A 320 -40.47 -11.10 29.91
N ARG A 321 -41.39 -11.29 30.84
CA ARG A 321 -41.64 -12.58 31.49
C ARG A 321 -43.07 -13.00 31.18
N SER A 322 -43.25 -14.24 30.73
CA SER A 322 -44.57 -14.85 30.52
C SER A 322 -44.71 -16.15 31.31
N PRO A 323 -45.93 -16.54 31.74
CA PRO A 323 -46.19 -17.85 32.30
C PRO A 323 -46.12 -18.94 31.20
N GLN A 324 -45.38 -20.01 31.43
CA GLN A 324 -45.18 -21.12 30.50
C GLN A 324 -46.42 -22.04 30.50
N VAL A 325 -47.01 -22.26 29.32
CA VAL A 325 -48.05 -23.29 29.12
C VAL A 325 -47.40 -24.55 28.56
N GLY A 326 -47.84 -25.72 29.05
CA GLY A 326 -47.28 -27.02 28.64
C GLY A 326 -47.40 -27.28 27.13
N ALA A 327 -46.42 -28.00 26.58
CA ALA A 327 -46.16 -28.20 25.15
C ALA A 327 -47.21 -29.03 24.36
N THR A 328 -48.43 -29.24 24.87
CA THR A 328 -49.43 -30.15 24.29
C THR A 328 -50.68 -29.48 23.71
N LYS A 329 -50.77 -28.15 23.66
CA LYS A 329 -51.93 -27.44 23.10
C LYS A 329 -51.55 -26.53 21.93
N GLY A 330 -52.30 -26.63 20.83
CA GLY A 330 -52.00 -25.99 19.54
C GLY A 330 -52.00 -24.46 19.56
N GLY A 331 -51.50 -23.85 18.48
CA GLY A 331 -51.09 -22.44 18.39
C GLY A 331 -52.11 -21.34 18.74
N LYS A 332 -53.41 -21.64 18.87
CA LYS A 332 -54.41 -20.66 19.37
C LYS A 332 -54.36 -20.47 20.89
N ASP A 333 -53.97 -21.49 21.66
CA ASP A 333 -53.92 -21.41 23.13
C ASP A 333 -52.63 -20.76 23.65
N LEU A 334 -51.52 -20.83 22.88
CA LEU A 334 -50.24 -20.19 23.20
C LEU A 334 -50.32 -18.65 23.15
N ILE A 335 -51.02 -18.11 22.14
CA ILE A 335 -51.26 -16.66 21.97
C ILE A 335 -52.07 -16.11 23.15
N LYS A 336 -53.08 -16.87 23.60
CA LYS A 336 -53.92 -16.50 24.76
C LYS A 336 -53.13 -16.50 26.09
N SER A 337 -52.05 -17.28 26.16
CA SER A 337 -51.19 -17.37 27.35
C SER A 337 -50.10 -16.29 27.45
N LEU A 338 -49.66 -15.76 26.30
CA LEU A 338 -48.67 -14.68 26.22
C LEU A 338 -49.28 -13.30 26.56
N LEU A 339 -50.60 -13.15 26.44
CA LEU A 339 -51.28 -11.86 26.55
C LEU A 339 -51.92 -11.57 27.92
N GLY A 340 -51.95 -12.51 28.88
CA GLY A 340 -52.69 -12.30 30.14
C GLY A 340 -54.21 -12.26 29.92
N GLU A 341 -54.99 -12.05 30.99
CA GLU A 341 -56.47 -12.07 30.93
C GLU A 341 -57.05 -10.96 30.03
N ASP A 342 -56.29 -9.89 29.78
CA ASP A 342 -56.59 -8.84 28.80
C ASP A 342 -55.70 -9.02 27.57
N GLU A 343 -56.28 -9.28 26.39
CA GLU A 343 -55.59 -9.57 25.10
C GLU A 343 -54.60 -8.48 24.58
N THR A 344 -54.22 -7.50 25.40
CA THR A 344 -53.38 -6.36 25.04
C THR A 344 -52.17 -6.12 25.96
N GLN A 345 -52.02 -6.83 27.10
CA GLN A 345 -51.02 -6.49 28.11
C GLN A 345 -49.90 -7.53 28.27
N LEU A 346 -48.69 -7.18 27.80
CA LEU A 346 -47.48 -7.97 28.04
C LEU A 346 -47.08 -7.91 29.52
N SER A 347 -46.91 -9.07 30.15
CA SER A 347 -46.50 -9.16 31.55
C SER A 347 -45.02 -8.82 31.73
N PHE A 348 -44.71 -7.96 32.72
CA PHE A 348 -43.35 -7.55 33.07
C PHE A 348 -42.52 -7.03 31.89
N HIS A 349 -43.12 -6.19 31.05
CA HIS A 349 -42.45 -5.64 29.87
C HIS A 349 -41.45 -4.53 30.23
N GLY A 350 -40.18 -4.78 29.93
CA GLY A 350 -39.08 -3.82 30.05
C GLY A 350 -38.34 -3.62 28.73
N VAL A 351 -37.49 -2.61 28.67
CA VAL A 351 -36.65 -2.29 27.52
C VAL A 351 -35.28 -1.78 27.96
N ALA A 352 -34.23 -2.31 27.37
CA ALA A 352 -32.87 -1.77 27.43
C ALA A 352 -32.56 -1.03 26.13
N TYR A 353 -31.89 0.11 26.20
CA TYR A 353 -31.50 0.89 25.01
C TYR A 353 -30.00 0.76 24.78
N VAL A 354 -29.62 -0.05 23.80
CA VAL A 354 -28.23 -0.31 23.43
C VAL A 354 -27.71 0.84 22.57
N ASP A 355 -26.66 1.55 22.99
CA ASP A 355 -26.02 2.56 22.15
C ASP A 355 -25.17 1.89 21.06
N MET A 356 -25.68 1.87 19.83
CA MET A 356 -25.00 1.28 18.68
C MET A 356 -24.08 2.29 17.95
N ALA A 357 -24.00 3.55 18.39
CA ALA A 357 -23.14 4.56 17.76
C ALA A 357 -21.66 4.14 17.61
N PRO A 358 -21.04 3.40 18.56
CA PRO A 358 -19.65 2.98 18.39
C PRO A 358 -19.40 2.11 17.13
N LEU A 359 -20.42 1.40 16.62
CA LEU A 359 -20.30 0.64 15.37
C LEU A 359 -20.10 1.52 14.12
N LEU A 360 -20.40 2.82 14.21
CA LEU A 360 -20.14 3.79 13.14
C LEU A 360 -18.71 4.36 13.20
N TYR A 361 -17.92 4.03 14.22
CA TYR A 361 -16.52 4.44 14.27
C TYR A 361 -15.68 3.66 13.26
N PRO A 362 -14.73 4.30 12.56
CA PRO A 362 -13.94 3.63 11.53
C PRO A 362 -13.19 2.40 12.07
N GLY A 363 -13.50 1.23 11.52
CA GLY A 363 -12.93 -0.06 11.91
C GLY A 363 -13.55 -0.73 13.13
N ALA A 364 -14.51 -0.09 13.81
CA ALA A 364 -15.24 -0.71 14.91
C ALA A 364 -16.16 -1.82 14.40
N ARG A 365 -16.23 -2.92 15.15
CA ARG A 365 -16.95 -4.14 14.78
C ARG A 365 -17.81 -4.71 15.89
N ARG A 366 -17.68 -4.22 17.12
CA ARG A 366 -18.33 -4.80 18.28
C ARG A 366 -18.73 -3.69 19.23
N VAL A 367 -19.90 -3.87 19.84
CA VAL A 367 -20.40 -3.12 20.98
C VAL A 367 -20.81 -4.15 22.02
N ARG A 368 -20.28 -4.03 23.23
CA ARG A 368 -20.69 -4.89 24.35
C ARG A 368 -20.78 -4.07 25.62
N GLY A 369 -21.88 -4.22 26.35
CA GLY A 369 -21.97 -3.59 27.65
C GLY A 369 -23.17 -4.00 28.49
N ALA A 370 -23.14 -3.52 29.73
CA ALA A 370 -24.25 -3.62 30.68
C ALA A 370 -25.23 -2.45 30.50
N TYR A 371 -26.44 -2.74 30.03
CA TYR A 371 -27.49 -1.75 29.75
C TYR A 371 -28.61 -1.82 30.78
N ARG A 372 -29.02 -0.68 31.31
CA ARG A 372 -30.09 -0.61 32.33
C ARG A 372 -31.45 -0.97 31.71
N LEU A 373 -32.24 -1.75 32.42
CA LEU A 373 -33.62 -2.03 32.03
C LEU A 373 -34.54 -0.93 32.55
N TYR A 374 -35.39 -0.43 31.65
CA TYR A 374 -36.44 0.52 31.95
C TYR A 374 -37.82 -0.14 31.78
N PRO A 375 -38.85 0.30 32.51
CA PRO A 375 -40.23 -0.05 32.19
C PRO A 375 -40.56 0.38 30.76
N PHE A 376 -41.30 -0.46 30.03
CA PHE A 376 -41.67 -0.14 28.65
C PHE A 376 -42.75 0.94 28.57
N TYR A 377 -42.49 1.97 27.75
CA TYR A 377 -43.47 3.00 27.39
C TYR A 377 -43.40 3.25 25.87
N ASP A 378 -44.56 3.25 25.21
CA ASP A 378 -44.66 3.52 23.77
C ASP A 378 -44.13 4.92 23.41
N SER A 379 -44.29 5.92 24.30
CA SER A 379 -43.73 7.27 24.13
C SER A 379 -42.21 7.29 24.12
N ASP A 380 -41.57 6.53 25.01
CA ASP A 380 -40.12 6.48 25.13
C ASP A 380 -39.51 5.75 23.94
N LEU A 381 -40.17 4.69 23.46
CA LEU A 381 -39.77 3.96 22.27
C LEU A 381 -39.77 4.88 21.03
N LEU A 382 -40.79 5.72 20.88
CA LEU A 382 -40.87 6.68 19.78
C LEU A 382 -39.80 7.77 19.90
N VAL A 383 -39.62 8.35 21.08
CA VAL A 383 -38.66 9.45 21.28
C VAL A 383 -37.21 8.98 21.18
N LYS A 384 -36.88 7.84 21.80
CA LYS A 384 -35.49 7.33 21.89
C LYS A 384 -35.10 6.51 20.68
N ALA A 385 -35.98 5.63 20.20
CA ALA A 385 -35.68 4.67 19.13
C ALA A 385 -36.40 4.96 17.80
N LYS A 386 -37.19 6.05 17.70
CA LYS A 386 -37.97 6.42 16.51
C LYS A 386 -38.90 5.29 16.01
N ARG A 387 -39.39 4.46 16.93
CA ARG A 387 -40.31 3.33 16.63
C ARG A 387 -41.66 3.53 17.29
N ASN A 388 -42.71 3.11 16.59
CA ASN A 388 -44.10 3.24 17.05
C ASN A 388 -44.73 1.93 17.58
N ILE A 389 -44.06 0.79 17.39
CA ILE A 389 -44.62 -0.54 17.69
C ILE A 389 -43.58 -1.37 18.44
N SER A 390 -44.02 -1.99 19.54
CA SER A 390 -43.25 -2.99 20.30
C SER A 390 -42.99 -4.23 19.45
N VAL A 391 -41.74 -4.67 19.43
CA VAL A 391 -41.30 -5.87 18.71
C VAL A 391 -41.98 -7.12 19.27
N LEU A 392 -42.14 -7.19 20.60
CA LEU A 392 -42.83 -8.30 21.26
C LEU A 392 -44.32 -8.33 20.89
N ARG A 393 -45.01 -7.18 20.87
CA ARG A 393 -46.42 -7.11 20.46
C ARG A 393 -46.62 -7.48 18.99
N GLU A 394 -45.69 -7.07 18.12
CA GLU A 394 -45.73 -7.40 16.69
C GLU A 394 -45.57 -8.90 16.45
N SER A 395 -44.62 -9.55 17.15
CA SER A 395 -44.39 -10.98 17.05
C SER A 395 -45.60 -11.84 17.46
N ILE A 396 -46.45 -11.35 18.37
CA ILE A 396 -47.67 -12.03 18.81
C ILE A 396 -48.83 -11.85 17.80
N ARG A 397 -48.85 -10.72 17.07
CA ARG A 397 -49.89 -10.42 16.06
C ARG A 397 -49.61 -11.02 14.69
N ALA A 398 -48.36 -11.38 14.40
CA ALA A 398 -48.01 -12.07 13.17
C ALA A 398 -48.76 -13.41 13.12
N PRO A 399 -49.49 -13.75 12.04
CA PRO A 399 -50.04 -15.09 11.89
C PRO A 399 -48.88 -16.08 11.95
N ALA A 400 -49.09 -17.24 12.57
CA ALA A 400 -48.12 -18.32 12.64
C ALA A 400 -47.82 -18.87 11.23
N THR A 401 -47.07 -18.13 10.44
CA THR A 401 -46.48 -18.54 9.16
C THR A 401 -45.01 -18.83 9.40
N GLN A 402 -44.74 -19.75 10.33
CA GLN A 402 -43.69 -20.74 10.15
C GLN A 402 -44.41 -22.06 9.90
N GLY A 403 -44.71 -22.32 8.62
CA GLY A 403 -45.43 -23.51 8.19
C GLY A 403 -46.46 -23.24 7.09
N ARG A 404 -46.13 -23.67 5.87
CA ARG A 404 -46.95 -23.79 4.66
C ARG A 404 -47.15 -22.51 3.83
N GLY A 405 -46.43 -22.48 2.72
CA GLY A 405 -46.63 -21.52 1.63
C GLY A 405 -47.88 -21.84 0.79
N ARG A 406 -48.55 -20.77 0.37
CA ARG A 406 -49.14 -20.63 -0.97
C ARG A 406 -49.42 -19.15 -1.24
N ALA A 407 -48.94 -18.65 -2.37
CA ALA A 407 -49.31 -17.34 -2.92
C ALA A 407 -50.81 -17.32 -3.32
N PRO A 408 -51.49 -16.15 -3.37
CA PRO A 408 -51.38 -15.33 -4.59
C PRO A 408 -51.55 -13.79 -4.43
N SER A 409 -50.92 -13.10 -5.39
CA SER A 409 -51.27 -11.86 -6.12
C SER A 409 -52.23 -10.78 -5.57
N SER A 410 -51.80 -9.54 -5.88
CA SER A 410 -52.57 -8.36 -6.32
C SER A 410 -52.92 -7.25 -5.31
N VAL A 411 -52.22 -6.13 -5.49
CA VAL A 411 -52.67 -4.72 -5.55
C VAL A 411 -53.94 -4.35 -4.77
N GLY A 412 -53.78 -3.49 -3.75
CA GLY A 412 -54.87 -2.73 -3.14
C GLY A 412 -54.38 -1.75 -2.09
N SER A 413 -54.16 -0.49 -2.48
CA SER A 413 -53.88 0.63 -1.58
C SER A 413 -55.04 0.83 -0.61
N CYS A 414 -54.79 1.01 0.69
CA CYS A 414 -55.78 1.58 1.60
C CYS A 414 -55.16 2.54 2.62
N LYS A 415 -55.74 3.75 2.62
CA LYS A 415 -55.42 4.94 3.41
C LYS A 415 -55.68 4.73 4.91
N ALA A 416 -54.83 5.35 5.73
CA ALA A 416 -55.05 5.48 7.17
C ALA A 416 -56.22 6.43 7.48
N VAL A 417 -57.05 6.04 8.45
CA VAL A 417 -58.08 6.91 9.08
C VAL A 417 -57.68 7.10 10.55
N PRO A 418 -57.71 8.32 11.11
CA PRO A 418 -57.31 8.55 12.49
C PRO A 418 -58.48 8.34 13.45
N SER A 419 -58.27 7.59 14.54
CA SER A 419 -59.24 7.49 15.65
C SER A 419 -58.82 8.39 16.81
N LYS A 420 -59.78 9.20 17.25
CA LYS A 420 -59.72 10.31 18.21
C LYS A 420 -59.30 9.91 19.62
N MET A 421 -58.63 10.86 20.29
CA MET A 421 -58.44 10.94 21.73
C MET A 421 -59.79 11.06 22.45
N PHE A 422 -59.95 10.30 23.55
CA PHE A 422 -60.96 10.56 24.56
C PHE A 422 -60.27 10.83 25.89
N ASP A 423 -60.56 12.01 26.43
CA ASP A 423 -60.23 12.45 27.77
C ASP A 423 -61.27 11.91 28.76
N GLY A 424 -60.85 11.60 29.98
CA GLY A 424 -61.69 10.96 30.99
C GLY A 424 -60.94 10.76 32.29
N GLY A 425 -60.83 11.84 33.08
CA GLY A 425 -60.28 11.77 34.44
C GLY A 425 -61.21 11.05 35.41
N HIS A 426 -60.64 10.32 36.38
CA HIS A 426 -61.27 10.13 37.69
C HIS A 426 -60.29 9.85 38.83
N LYS A 427 -60.79 10.19 40.02
CA LYS A 427 -60.13 10.49 41.29
C LYS A 427 -59.60 9.26 42.04
N GLY A 428 -58.73 9.57 43.00
CA GLY A 428 -58.09 8.71 43.99
C GLY A 428 -58.96 7.64 44.66
N GLY A 429 -58.33 6.47 44.83
CA GLY A 429 -58.63 5.43 45.80
C GLY A 429 -57.31 4.74 46.17
N LYS A 430 -56.94 4.78 47.45
CA LYS A 430 -55.73 4.16 48.01
C LYS A 430 -55.96 2.64 48.11
N ASP A 431 -55.25 1.88 47.29
CA ASP A 431 -54.85 0.50 47.59
C ASP A 431 -53.38 0.35 47.22
N THR A 432 -52.55 0.00 48.19
CA THR A 432 -51.12 -0.32 48.03
C THR A 432 -50.97 -1.62 47.23
N LYS A 433 -51.07 -1.53 45.91
CA LYS A 433 -50.43 -2.45 44.96
C LYS A 433 -49.25 -1.68 44.36
N GLU A 434 -48.02 -2.12 44.65
CA GLU A 434 -46.84 -1.57 43.97
C GLU A 434 -47.06 -1.62 42.46
N SER A 435 -47.09 -0.47 41.82
CA SER A 435 -47.28 -0.39 40.38
C SER A 435 -46.09 -1.09 39.70
N PRO A 436 -46.32 -1.99 38.71
CA PRO A 436 -45.24 -2.61 37.91
C PRO A 436 -44.26 -1.61 37.28
N LYS A 437 -44.63 -0.33 37.25
CA LYS A 437 -43.95 0.77 36.57
C LYS A 437 -42.64 1.25 37.22
N ARG A 438 -42.28 0.83 38.44
CA ARG A 438 -41.00 1.21 39.09
C ARG A 438 -40.03 0.05 39.36
N MET A 439 -40.45 -1.20 39.13
CA MET A 439 -39.74 -2.40 39.57
C MET A 439 -38.27 -2.48 39.10
N TYR A 440 -37.97 -2.09 37.86
CA TYR A 440 -36.62 -2.18 37.29
C TYR A 440 -35.69 -1.10 37.83
N ALA A 441 -36.24 0.08 38.15
CA ALA A 441 -35.48 1.16 38.76
C ALA A 441 -35.13 0.82 40.22
N ASP A 442 -36.09 0.29 40.98
CA ASP A 442 -35.90 -0.07 42.39
C ASP A 442 -34.88 -1.20 42.56
N SER A 443 -34.91 -2.20 41.66
CA SER A 443 -33.95 -3.31 41.66
C SER A 443 -32.64 -2.98 40.92
N ARG A 444 -32.53 -1.83 40.25
CA ARG A 444 -31.40 -1.44 39.37
C ARG A 444 -31.04 -2.56 38.38
N THR A 445 -32.05 -3.18 37.76
CA THR A 445 -31.84 -4.29 36.81
C THR A 445 -31.08 -3.82 35.56
N TYR A 446 -30.15 -4.64 35.08
CA TYR A 446 -29.45 -4.40 33.83
C TYR A 446 -29.21 -5.72 33.10
N ILE A 447 -28.94 -5.64 31.79
CA ILE A 447 -28.67 -6.78 30.93
C ILE A 447 -27.37 -6.57 30.16
N ILE A 448 -26.57 -7.64 30.06
CA ILE A 448 -25.37 -7.63 29.23
C ILE A 448 -25.74 -8.10 27.82
N ILE A 449 -25.45 -7.25 26.84
CA ILE A 449 -25.71 -7.50 25.42
C ILE A 449 -24.43 -7.22 24.65
N GLU A 450 -24.10 -8.11 23.71
CA GLU A 450 -23.04 -7.92 22.73
C GLU A 450 -23.66 -7.90 21.33
N ILE A 451 -23.32 -6.89 20.55
CA ILE A 451 -23.62 -6.79 19.12
C ILE A 451 -22.28 -6.72 18.38
N ALA A 452 -22.02 -7.72 17.54
CA ALA A 452 -20.80 -7.80 16.75
C ALA A 452 -21.11 -7.94 15.26
N LEU A 453 -20.24 -7.41 14.43
CA LEU A 453 -20.26 -7.49 12.98
C LEU A 453 -18.97 -8.10 12.50
N GLU A 454 -19.05 -8.94 11.48
CA GLU A 454 -17.86 -9.52 10.88
C GLU A 454 -16.99 -8.48 10.17
N LYS A 455 -17.63 -7.52 9.48
CA LYS A 455 -16.99 -6.35 8.88
C LYS A 455 -17.47 -5.07 9.55
N SER A 456 -16.57 -4.09 9.67
CA SER A 456 -16.94 -2.77 10.20
C SER A 456 -17.90 -2.06 9.25
N LEU A 457 -18.99 -1.46 9.75
CA LEU A 457 -19.92 -0.67 8.93
C LEU A 457 -19.21 0.51 8.26
N VAL A 458 -18.27 1.11 8.98
CA VAL A 458 -17.39 2.16 8.45
C VAL A 458 -15.98 1.58 8.33
N PRO A 459 -15.47 1.35 7.11
CA PRO A 459 -14.13 0.82 6.93
C PRO A 459 -13.08 1.80 7.47
N LYS A 460 -12.00 1.26 8.05
CA LYS A 460 -10.86 2.06 8.48
C LYS A 460 -10.16 2.62 7.24
N ARG A 461 -10.00 3.94 7.19
CA ARG A 461 -9.29 4.61 6.09
C ARG A 461 -7.84 4.15 6.04
N SER A 462 -7.31 3.94 4.83
CA SER A 462 -5.91 3.58 4.66
C SER A 462 -4.99 4.76 4.99
N ARG A 463 -3.74 4.48 5.36
CA ARG A 463 -2.75 5.53 5.62
C ARG A 463 -2.44 6.33 4.36
N GLU A 464 -2.42 5.68 3.18
CA GLU A 464 -2.19 6.38 1.91
C GLU A 464 -3.35 7.31 1.55
N GLU A 465 -4.60 6.84 1.72
CA GLU A 465 -5.78 7.66 1.44
C GLU A 465 -5.83 8.89 2.34
N LEU A 466 -5.54 8.72 3.63
CA LEU A 466 -5.47 9.83 4.58
C LEU A 466 -4.35 10.80 4.21
N ALA A 467 -3.16 10.30 3.84
CA ALA A 467 -2.07 11.15 3.37
C ALA A 467 -2.46 11.94 2.11
N LYS A 468 -3.14 11.30 1.16
CA LYS A 468 -3.64 11.95 -0.06
C LYS A 468 -4.61 13.09 0.25
N ARG A 469 -5.61 12.84 1.10
CA ARG A 469 -6.58 13.89 1.49
C ARG A 469 -5.92 15.02 2.27
N VAL A 470 -4.96 14.71 3.13
CA VAL A 470 -4.17 15.72 3.84
C VAL A 470 -3.36 16.55 2.84
N MET A 471 -2.74 15.93 1.84
CA MET A 471 -2.05 16.64 0.75
C MET A 471 -3.01 17.48 -0.10
N GLU A 472 -4.25 17.05 -0.33
CA GLU A 472 -5.26 17.85 -1.04
C GLU A 472 -5.73 19.06 -0.23
N LEU A 473 -5.79 18.93 1.11
CA LEU A 473 -6.17 20.01 2.03
C LEU A 473 -5.03 21.00 2.29
N ILE A 474 -3.78 20.57 2.11
CA ILE A 474 -2.60 21.44 2.22
C ILE A 474 -2.31 21.97 0.81
N PRO A 475 -2.62 23.24 0.50
CA PRO A 475 -2.30 23.79 -0.80
C PRO A 475 -0.80 23.62 -1.05
N PRO A 476 -0.39 23.12 -2.23
CA PRO A 476 1.02 23.00 -2.56
C PRO A 476 1.65 24.36 -2.37
N ARG A 477 2.68 24.40 -1.51
CA ARG A 477 3.35 25.65 -1.16
C ARG A 477 3.77 26.31 -2.47
N ALA A 478 3.23 27.50 -2.74
CA ALA A 478 3.55 28.21 -3.96
C ALA A 478 5.09 28.27 -4.08
N PRO A 479 5.67 27.86 -5.23
CA PRO A 479 7.10 27.93 -5.40
C PRO A 479 7.51 29.37 -5.10
N LEU A 480 8.44 29.52 -4.15
CA LEU A 480 8.93 30.84 -3.77
C LEU A 480 9.35 31.56 -5.05
N PRO A 481 8.96 32.83 -5.24
CA PRO A 481 9.31 33.56 -6.44
C PRO A 481 10.82 33.49 -6.62
N ARG A 482 11.26 33.06 -7.82
CA ARG A 482 12.68 33.03 -8.17
C ARG A 482 13.22 34.42 -7.88
N ARG A 483 14.16 34.54 -6.93
CA ARG A 483 14.87 35.80 -6.67
C ARG A 483 16.10 35.80 -7.57
N PRO A 484 16.05 36.38 -8.79
CA PRO A 484 17.20 36.41 -9.71
C PRO A 484 18.43 37.10 -9.09
N ALA A 485 18.20 38.00 -8.13
CA ALA A 485 19.25 38.68 -7.39
C ALA A 485 20.19 37.73 -6.63
N GLY A 486 19.75 36.55 -6.18
CA GLY A 486 20.62 35.57 -5.51
C GLY A 486 21.60 34.93 -6.49
N ALA A 487 21.06 34.42 -7.61
CA ALA A 487 21.83 33.80 -8.67
C ALA A 487 22.91 34.74 -9.24
N GLU A 488 22.57 36.01 -9.49
CA GLU A 488 23.53 37.02 -9.97
C GLU A 488 24.61 37.32 -8.93
N ARG A 489 24.25 37.45 -7.65
CA ARG A 489 25.22 37.67 -6.56
C ARG A 489 26.17 36.49 -6.39
N ALA A 490 25.68 35.26 -6.49
CA ALA A 490 26.51 34.07 -6.39
C ALA A 490 27.56 34.01 -7.52
N VAL A 491 27.18 34.39 -8.75
CA VAL A 491 28.11 34.49 -9.88
C VAL A 491 29.13 35.61 -9.67
N GLN A 492 28.69 36.81 -9.26
CA GLN A 492 29.60 37.93 -9.00
C GLN A 492 30.62 37.60 -7.91
N GLU A 493 30.20 36.90 -6.86
CA GLU A 493 31.08 36.49 -5.78
C GLU A 493 32.10 35.45 -6.24
N TYR A 494 31.68 34.46 -7.04
CA TYR A 494 32.60 33.53 -7.67
C TYR A 494 33.63 34.25 -8.54
N GLN A 495 33.20 35.17 -9.41
CA GLN A 495 34.10 35.99 -10.22
C GLN A 495 35.10 36.79 -9.35
N ALA A 496 34.65 37.35 -8.22
CA ALA A 496 35.51 38.06 -7.28
C ALA A 496 36.54 37.15 -6.60
N GLN A 497 36.15 35.92 -6.21
CA GLN A 497 37.08 34.94 -5.65
C GLN A 497 38.12 34.49 -6.67
N ILE A 498 37.71 34.25 -7.92
CA ILE A 498 38.64 33.93 -9.02
C ILE A 498 39.63 35.07 -9.22
N ALA A 499 39.16 36.32 -9.26
CA ALA A 499 40.06 37.47 -9.39
C ALA A 499 41.03 37.60 -8.20
N SER A 500 40.58 37.33 -6.98
CA SER A 500 41.44 37.34 -5.79
C SER A 500 42.54 36.26 -5.87
N VAL A 501 42.16 35.03 -6.22
CA VAL A 501 43.11 33.91 -6.37
C VAL A 501 44.09 34.17 -7.51
N ALA A 502 43.61 34.66 -8.66
CA ALA A 502 44.46 35.01 -9.79
C ALA A 502 45.50 36.09 -9.43
N GLY A 503 45.09 37.10 -8.65
CA GLY A 503 46.00 38.13 -8.15
C GLY A 503 47.08 37.56 -7.22
N GLN A 504 46.72 36.66 -6.31
CA GLN A 504 47.67 35.99 -5.43
C GLN A 504 48.63 35.08 -6.20
N VAL A 505 48.15 34.35 -7.21
CA VAL A 505 49.00 33.54 -8.10
C VAL A 505 49.98 34.44 -8.87
N LEU A 506 49.52 35.59 -9.35
CA LEU A 506 50.36 36.56 -10.05
C LEU A 506 51.44 37.15 -9.12
N GLU A 507 51.10 37.47 -7.88
CA GLU A 507 52.05 37.95 -6.88
C GLU A 507 53.13 36.90 -6.59
N GLN A 508 52.74 35.62 -6.46
CA GLN A 508 53.70 34.53 -6.30
C GLN A 508 54.60 34.36 -7.52
N TYR A 509 54.03 34.49 -8.72
CA TYR A 509 54.80 34.48 -9.96
C TYR A 509 55.81 35.63 -10.00
N GLN A 510 55.42 36.84 -9.61
CA GLN A 510 56.30 38.00 -9.51
C GLN A 510 57.38 37.83 -8.43
N GLN A 511 57.08 37.21 -7.30
CA GLN A 511 58.09 36.93 -6.27
C GLN A 511 59.17 35.94 -6.77
N LEU A 512 58.76 34.92 -7.53
CA LEU A 512 59.66 33.88 -8.03
C LEU A 512 60.45 34.31 -9.28
N PHE A 513 59.86 35.15 -10.13
CA PHE A 513 60.39 35.44 -11.47
C PHE A 513 60.45 36.94 -11.82
N GLY A 514 59.90 37.82 -10.98
CA GLY A 514 59.86 39.27 -11.18
C GLY A 514 61.22 39.94 -11.45
N PRO A 515 62.32 39.54 -10.78
CA PRO A 515 63.65 40.08 -11.06
C PRO A 515 64.13 39.84 -12.51
N ALA A 516 63.62 38.81 -13.19
CA ALA A 516 63.99 38.46 -14.56
C ALA A 516 63.32 39.35 -15.64
N PHE A 517 62.47 40.31 -15.25
CA PHE A 517 61.77 41.23 -16.17
C PHE A 517 62.30 42.68 -16.10
N LEU A 518 63.46 42.90 -15.46
CA LEU A 518 64.10 44.21 -15.38
C LEU A 518 64.85 44.56 -16.70
N PRO A 519 64.93 45.85 -17.09
CA PRO A 519 65.56 46.23 -18.35
C PRO A 519 67.07 45.94 -18.36
N GLY A 520 67.55 45.17 -19.34
CA GLY A 520 69.00 44.96 -19.60
C GLY A 520 69.52 43.53 -19.44
N GLU A 521 68.71 42.56 -19.00
CA GLU A 521 69.09 41.15 -18.96
C GLU A 521 68.53 40.33 -20.14
N LYS A 522 69.14 39.17 -20.40
CA LYS A 522 68.82 38.32 -21.55
C LYS A 522 67.34 37.88 -21.53
N PRO A 523 66.65 37.89 -22.69
CA PRO A 523 65.28 37.39 -22.78
C PRO A 523 65.21 35.93 -22.28
N LEU A 524 64.16 35.63 -21.53
CA LEU A 524 63.89 34.29 -21.00
C LEU A 524 63.69 33.31 -22.15
N ASP A 525 64.46 32.22 -22.16
CA ASP A 525 64.37 31.13 -23.15
C ASP A 525 62.93 30.58 -23.21
N PRO A 526 62.30 30.39 -24.38
CA PRO A 526 60.97 29.78 -24.53
C PRO A 526 60.84 28.42 -23.82
N THR A 527 61.92 27.63 -23.78
CA THR A 527 61.97 26.34 -23.06
C THR A 527 61.82 26.47 -21.53
N SER A 528 61.91 27.69 -20.99
CA SER A 528 61.76 28.00 -19.57
C SER A 528 60.31 28.21 -19.10
N GLN A 529 59.32 28.35 -20.00
CA GLN A 529 57.94 28.65 -19.56
C GLN A 529 57.32 27.46 -18.83
N GLU A 530 57.52 26.26 -19.34
CA GLU A 530 57.02 25.04 -18.71
C GLU A 530 57.76 24.76 -17.40
N GLN A 531 59.08 25.00 -17.35
CA GLN A 531 59.88 24.92 -16.14
C GLN A 531 59.42 25.93 -15.06
N ARG A 532 59.11 27.16 -15.47
CA ARG A 532 58.55 28.21 -14.59
C ARG A 532 57.17 27.81 -14.07
N LYS A 533 56.31 27.26 -14.93
CA LYS A 533 55.00 26.73 -14.55
C LYS A 533 55.14 25.57 -13.56
N THR A 534 56.00 24.59 -13.81
CA THR A 534 56.22 23.46 -12.90
C THR A 534 56.80 23.92 -11.56
N LYS A 535 57.73 24.89 -11.58
CA LYS A 535 58.29 25.46 -10.35
C LYS A 535 57.24 26.24 -9.56
N LEU A 536 56.42 27.06 -10.22
CA LEU A 536 55.30 27.77 -9.58
C LEU A 536 54.30 26.78 -8.97
N LEU A 537 53.89 25.76 -9.72
CA LEU A 537 52.96 24.73 -9.22
C LEU A 537 53.57 23.96 -8.04
N GLY A 538 54.86 23.63 -8.10
CA GLY A 538 55.59 23.01 -6.99
C GLY A 538 55.57 23.88 -5.73
N GLU A 539 55.89 25.16 -5.86
CA GLU A 539 55.86 26.13 -4.76
C GLU A 539 54.44 26.34 -4.20
N LEU A 540 53.42 26.44 -5.06
CA LEU A 540 52.03 26.58 -4.63
C LEU A 540 51.53 25.34 -3.86
N ASN A 541 51.98 24.14 -4.25
CA ASN A 541 51.65 22.89 -3.56
C ASN A 541 52.41 22.76 -2.24
N TYR A 542 53.73 23.02 -2.23
CA TYR A 542 54.58 22.89 -1.03
C TYR A 542 54.23 23.92 0.04
N SER A 543 53.93 25.17 -0.36
CA SER A 543 53.52 26.24 0.56
C SER A 543 52.09 26.09 1.11
N GLY A 544 51.32 25.11 0.62
CA GLY A 544 49.91 24.93 0.98
C GLY A 544 48.94 25.96 0.38
N LYS A 545 49.44 26.94 -0.39
CA LYS A 545 48.62 27.97 -1.03
C LYS A 545 47.63 27.39 -2.03
N TYR A 546 47.99 26.32 -2.74
CA TYR A 546 47.08 25.61 -3.64
C TYR A 546 45.84 25.09 -2.92
N PHE A 547 46.01 24.49 -1.74
CA PHE A 547 44.91 24.01 -0.93
C PHE A 547 44.06 25.17 -0.39
N ALA A 548 44.69 26.28 0.03
CA ALA A 548 43.99 27.48 0.46
C ALA A 548 43.11 28.06 -0.66
N PHE A 549 43.61 28.14 -1.90
CA PHE A 549 42.83 28.59 -3.07
C PHE A 549 41.63 27.68 -3.33
N LYS A 550 41.81 26.36 -3.23
CA LYS A 550 40.74 25.38 -3.40
C LYS A 550 39.62 25.60 -2.36
N GLU A 551 39.95 25.75 -1.09
CA GLU A 551 38.95 26.00 -0.03
C GLU A 551 38.31 27.39 -0.17
N GLN A 552 39.06 28.42 -0.59
CA GLN A 552 38.52 29.76 -0.87
C GLN A 552 37.42 29.75 -1.96
N ILE A 553 37.67 29.02 -3.05
CA ILE A 553 36.72 28.93 -4.18
C ILE A 553 35.51 28.04 -3.83
N LYS A 554 35.70 27.00 -3.00
CA LYS A 554 34.66 26.01 -2.66
C LYS A 554 33.35 26.62 -2.19
N TYR A 555 33.38 27.62 -1.31
CA TYR A 555 32.16 28.24 -0.78
C TYR A 555 31.35 28.95 -1.88
N SER A 556 32.03 29.67 -2.77
CA SER A 556 31.40 30.33 -3.91
C SER A 556 30.80 29.33 -4.92
N VAL A 557 31.45 28.17 -5.13
CA VAL A 557 30.92 27.09 -5.97
C VAL A 557 29.68 26.45 -5.34
N VAL A 558 29.68 26.19 -4.03
CA VAL A 558 28.51 25.66 -3.32
C VAL A 558 27.32 26.63 -3.43
N ARG A 559 27.56 27.93 -3.36
CA ARG A 559 26.53 28.95 -3.57
C ARG A 559 26.01 28.98 -5.00
N ILE A 560 26.86 28.81 -6.02
CA ILE A 560 26.42 28.64 -7.40
C ILE A 560 25.51 27.40 -7.54
N VAL A 561 25.89 26.27 -6.96
CA VAL A 561 25.08 25.03 -7.02
C VAL A 561 23.69 25.25 -6.40
N ARG A 562 23.61 25.95 -5.28
CA ARG A 562 22.35 26.20 -4.57
C ARG A 562 21.49 27.29 -5.22
N GLU A 563 22.09 28.43 -5.57
CA GLU A 563 21.36 29.64 -5.96
C GLU A 563 21.19 29.78 -7.47
N LYS A 564 22.17 29.33 -8.28
CA LYS A 564 22.13 29.40 -9.75
C LYS A 564 21.65 28.10 -10.38
N MET A 565 22.14 26.95 -9.91
CA MET A 565 21.78 25.63 -10.45
C MET A 565 20.58 24.97 -9.74
N LEU A 566 20.09 25.59 -8.65
CA LEU A 566 18.90 25.16 -7.88
C LEU A 566 18.94 23.69 -7.44
N ARG A 567 20.12 23.18 -7.09
CA ARG A 567 20.29 21.82 -6.58
C ARG A 567 20.51 21.83 -5.07
N THR A 568 19.57 21.24 -4.34
CA THR A 568 19.59 21.12 -2.87
C THR A 568 19.55 19.67 -2.37
N GLU A 569 19.29 18.71 -3.26
CA GLU A 569 19.14 17.28 -2.94
C GLU A 569 20.28 16.44 -3.54
N ALA A 570 20.54 15.28 -2.94
CA ALA A 570 21.55 14.34 -3.42
C ALA A 570 21.06 13.55 -4.64
N PHE A 571 21.96 13.25 -5.58
CA PHE A 571 21.66 12.41 -6.73
C PHE A 571 21.53 10.95 -6.31
N SER A 572 20.46 10.28 -6.72
CA SER A 572 20.27 8.84 -6.54
C SER A 572 20.95 7.99 -7.62
N ASP A 573 21.21 8.60 -8.78
CA ASP A 573 21.76 7.96 -9.99
C ASP A 573 23.16 8.52 -10.31
N PRO A 574 24.20 7.66 -10.43
CA PRO A 574 25.55 8.07 -10.80
C PRO A 574 25.66 8.78 -12.15
N GLU A 575 24.84 8.42 -13.14
CA GLU A 575 24.91 9.04 -14.47
C GLU A 575 24.42 10.49 -14.45
N GLN A 576 23.36 10.76 -13.69
CA GLN A 576 22.84 12.12 -13.47
C GLN A 576 23.83 13.00 -12.72
N LEU A 577 24.57 12.44 -11.75
CA LEU A 577 25.63 13.14 -11.06
C LEU A 577 26.75 13.53 -12.05
N GLN A 578 27.19 12.61 -12.90
CA GLN A 578 28.26 12.86 -13.86
C GLN A 578 27.87 13.93 -14.90
N ALA A 579 26.63 13.89 -15.40
CA ALA A 579 26.10 14.91 -16.31
C ALA A 579 26.05 16.29 -15.63
N PHE A 580 25.60 16.34 -14.37
CA PHE A 580 25.56 17.59 -13.61
C PHE A 580 26.95 18.16 -13.34
N LEU A 581 27.92 17.31 -12.96
CA LEU A 581 29.31 17.74 -12.74
C LEU A 581 29.94 18.30 -14.02
N SER A 582 29.64 17.69 -15.17
CA SER A 582 30.12 18.17 -16.48
C SER A 582 29.54 19.54 -16.80
N GLN A 583 28.23 19.74 -16.60
CA GLN A 583 27.58 21.04 -16.80
C GLN A 583 28.11 22.12 -15.84
N LEU A 584 28.30 21.76 -14.56
CA LEU A 584 28.85 22.66 -13.56
C LEU A 584 30.29 23.06 -13.92
N TYR A 585 31.11 22.11 -14.35
CA TYR A 585 32.48 22.37 -14.76
C TYR A 585 32.56 23.38 -15.91
N VAL A 586 31.79 23.17 -16.98
CA VAL A 586 31.72 24.10 -18.12
C VAL A 586 31.33 25.50 -17.65
N PHE A 587 30.25 25.60 -16.87
CA PHE A 587 29.78 26.89 -16.34
C PHE A 587 30.83 27.61 -15.50
N LEU A 588 31.51 26.90 -14.59
CA LEU A 588 32.54 27.50 -13.73
C LEU A 588 33.73 27.97 -14.54
N VAL A 589 34.15 27.21 -15.55
CA VAL A 589 35.25 27.59 -16.44
C VAL A 589 34.90 28.84 -17.26
N ASP A 590 33.68 28.93 -17.80
CA ASP A 590 33.21 30.11 -18.53
C ASP A 590 33.24 31.37 -17.66
N GLU A 591 32.67 31.29 -16.45
CA GLU A 591 32.64 32.41 -15.51
C GLU A 591 34.04 32.79 -14.99
N MET A 592 34.94 31.81 -14.87
CA MET A 592 36.35 32.04 -14.56
C MET A 592 37.03 32.84 -15.69
N HIS A 593 36.80 32.47 -16.95
CA HIS A 593 37.32 33.22 -18.10
C HIS A 593 36.80 34.66 -18.13
N VAL A 594 35.52 34.88 -17.83
CA VAL A 594 34.95 36.22 -17.71
C VAL A 594 35.68 37.04 -16.65
N ALA A 595 35.95 36.47 -15.47
CA ALA A 595 36.67 37.15 -14.39
C ALA A 595 38.11 37.49 -14.77
N LEU A 596 38.84 36.53 -15.36
CA LEU A 596 40.23 36.71 -15.79
C LEU A 596 40.35 37.74 -16.92
N ASN A 597 39.43 37.72 -17.89
CA ASN A 597 39.40 38.68 -18.98
C ASN A 597 39.16 40.12 -18.48
N LYS A 598 38.30 40.30 -17.46
CA LYS A 598 38.12 41.61 -16.80
C LYS A 598 39.40 42.07 -16.11
N MET A 599 40.15 41.15 -15.49
CA MET A 599 41.44 41.47 -14.87
C MET A 599 42.48 41.88 -15.93
N ALA A 600 42.58 41.14 -17.03
CA ALA A 600 43.49 41.47 -18.13
C ALA A 600 43.18 42.84 -18.76
N GLN A 601 41.90 43.17 -18.95
CA GLN A 601 41.49 44.51 -19.40
C GLN A 601 41.95 45.63 -18.48
N ARG A 602 41.81 45.43 -17.16
CA ARG A 602 42.24 46.43 -16.18
C ARG A 602 43.75 46.61 -16.23
N ALA A 603 44.51 45.53 -16.40
CA ALA A 603 45.96 45.59 -16.55
C ALA A 603 46.38 46.37 -17.81
N LEU A 604 45.76 46.08 -18.97
CA LEU A 604 46.01 46.83 -20.21
C LEU A 604 45.63 48.31 -20.08
N ALA A 605 44.51 48.61 -19.42
CA ALA A 605 44.12 50.00 -19.15
C ALA A 605 45.10 50.72 -18.23
N GLN A 606 45.71 50.03 -17.27
CA GLN A 606 46.76 50.58 -16.41
C GLN A 606 48.04 50.85 -17.19
N GLU A 607 48.42 49.95 -18.10
CA GLU A 607 49.60 50.11 -18.96
C GLU A 607 49.52 51.38 -19.82
N LEU A 608 48.34 51.69 -20.38
CA LEU A 608 48.08 52.95 -21.10
C LEU A 608 48.23 54.23 -20.25
N LEU A 609 48.01 54.12 -18.94
CA LEU A 609 48.07 55.25 -18.00
C LEU A 609 49.48 55.46 -17.43
N CYS A 610 50.39 54.50 -17.60
CA CYS A 610 51.74 54.57 -17.08
C CYS A 610 52.62 55.53 -17.92
N PRO A 611 53.44 56.41 -17.31
CA PRO A 611 54.26 57.39 -18.05
C PRO A 611 55.30 56.82 -19.03
N GLY A 612 55.58 55.51 -18.97
CA GLY A 612 56.44 54.77 -19.91
C GLY A 612 55.75 53.55 -20.55
N GLY A 613 54.45 53.35 -20.32
CA GLY A 613 53.63 52.35 -21.00
C GLY A 613 52.82 53.05 -22.08
N GLY A 614 53.01 52.64 -23.33
CA GLY A 614 52.36 53.27 -24.49
C GLY A 614 51.71 52.23 -25.38
N LEU A 615 51.17 52.71 -26.51
CA LEU A 615 50.77 51.90 -27.65
C LEU A 615 52.01 51.23 -28.29
N SER A 616 52.62 50.27 -27.58
CA SER A 616 53.75 49.49 -28.10
C SER A 616 53.27 48.24 -28.81
N SER A 617 54.13 47.63 -29.62
CA SER A 617 53.90 46.30 -30.21
C SER A 617 53.42 45.26 -29.18
N SER A 618 53.97 45.24 -27.97
CA SER A 618 53.56 44.30 -26.92
C SER A 618 52.16 44.58 -26.38
N TYR A 619 51.77 45.86 -26.26
CA TYR A 619 50.41 46.25 -25.88
C TYR A 619 49.40 45.82 -26.94
N HIS A 620 49.67 46.10 -28.22
CA HIS A 620 48.79 45.73 -29.34
C HIS A 620 48.65 44.21 -29.49
N LEU A 621 49.74 43.47 -29.30
CA LEU A 621 49.73 42.00 -29.29
C LEU A 621 48.88 41.44 -28.14
N ALA A 622 49.02 42.00 -26.93
CA ALA A 622 48.22 41.58 -25.77
C ALA A 622 46.73 41.95 -25.93
N LEU A 623 46.43 43.11 -26.51
CA LEU A 623 45.06 43.52 -26.85
C LEU A 623 44.42 42.60 -27.89
N ALA A 624 45.17 42.23 -28.94
CA ALA A 624 44.69 41.30 -29.96
C ALA A 624 44.39 39.91 -29.40
N ARG A 625 45.25 39.38 -28.52
CA ARG A 625 45.01 38.12 -27.79
C ARG A 625 43.72 38.19 -26.97
N LEU A 626 43.48 39.30 -26.29
CA LEU A 626 42.25 39.50 -25.51
C LEU A 626 40.98 39.61 -26.39
N GLN A 627 41.08 40.30 -27.53
CA GLN A 627 39.98 40.43 -28.52
C GLN A 627 39.66 39.07 -29.14
N LEU A 628 40.67 38.24 -29.41
CA LEU A 628 40.49 36.85 -29.86
C LEU A 628 39.73 35.99 -28.85
N LEU A 629 40.04 36.11 -27.56
CA LEU A 629 39.29 35.41 -26.50
C LEU A 629 37.82 35.84 -26.42
N ARG A 630 37.46 36.97 -27.02
CA ARG A 630 36.07 37.48 -27.13
C ARG A 630 35.43 37.18 -28.47
N ALA A 631 36.13 36.49 -29.36
CA ALA A 631 35.74 36.29 -30.76
C ALA A 631 35.56 37.60 -31.56
N GLU A 632 36.22 38.69 -31.16
CA GLU A 632 36.23 39.96 -31.89
C GLU A 632 37.31 39.96 -32.99
N TYR A 633 37.15 39.10 -34.00
CA TYR A 633 38.19 38.84 -35.00
C TYR A 633 38.66 40.09 -35.79
N GLY A 634 37.72 40.97 -36.19
CA GLY A 634 38.07 42.17 -36.97
C GLY A 634 38.82 43.22 -36.14
N SER A 635 38.47 43.38 -34.86
CA SER A 635 39.20 44.25 -33.94
C SER A 635 40.59 43.69 -33.65
N ALA A 636 40.71 42.38 -33.44
CA ALA A 636 41.99 41.69 -33.24
C ALA A 636 42.92 41.86 -34.45
N GLU A 637 42.39 41.71 -35.66
CA GLU A 637 43.16 41.91 -36.90
C GLU A 637 43.68 43.35 -37.00
N SER A 638 42.85 44.34 -36.64
CA SER A 638 43.25 45.75 -36.64
C SER A 638 44.35 46.03 -35.62
N SER A 639 44.22 45.50 -34.40
CA SER A 639 45.26 45.62 -33.36
C SER A 639 46.58 44.97 -33.80
N LEU A 640 46.55 43.83 -34.49
CA LEU A 640 47.76 43.19 -34.98
C LEU A 640 48.41 43.95 -36.16
N LYS A 641 47.63 44.65 -36.99
CA LYS A 641 48.18 45.55 -38.03
C LYS A 641 48.99 46.67 -37.39
N GLU A 642 48.49 47.24 -36.28
CA GLU A 642 49.25 48.24 -35.51
C GLU A 642 50.51 47.62 -34.87
N ALA A 643 50.44 46.39 -34.34
CA ALA A 643 51.63 45.71 -33.83
C ALA A 643 52.71 45.49 -34.92
N LEU A 644 52.31 45.15 -36.16
CA LEU A 644 53.24 45.00 -37.29
C LEU A 644 53.88 46.31 -37.75
N ASN A 645 53.24 47.46 -37.54
CA ASN A 645 53.82 48.77 -37.85
C ASN A 645 55.06 49.03 -36.97
N ASP A 646 55.04 48.56 -35.72
CA ASP A 646 56.11 48.75 -34.75
C ASP A 646 57.18 47.64 -34.78
N SER A 647 56.76 46.37 -34.94
CA SER A 647 57.67 45.20 -34.91
C SER A 647 57.30 44.17 -35.99
N PHE A 648 57.67 44.48 -37.24
CA PHE A 648 57.39 43.63 -38.40
C PHE A 648 58.04 42.23 -38.35
N GLN A 649 59.09 42.06 -37.56
CA GLN A 649 59.86 40.82 -37.43
C GLN A 649 59.41 39.94 -36.25
N ASP A 650 58.33 40.31 -35.54
CA ASP A 650 57.85 39.53 -34.40
C ASP A 650 57.07 38.27 -34.86
N PRO A 651 57.57 37.04 -34.59
CA PRO A 651 56.92 35.80 -34.98
C PRO A 651 55.55 35.60 -34.33
N ASP A 652 55.33 36.14 -33.11
CA ASP A 652 54.08 35.99 -32.36
C ASP A 652 52.92 36.74 -33.02
N VAL A 653 53.21 37.87 -33.67
CA VAL A 653 52.21 38.68 -34.37
C VAL A 653 51.72 37.92 -35.61
N TRP A 654 52.65 37.35 -36.40
CA TRP A 654 52.32 36.51 -37.57
C TRP A 654 51.59 35.22 -37.17
N ALA A 655 51.96 34.61 -36.04
CA ALA A 655 51.27 33.42 -35.52
C ALA A 655 49.81 33.73 -35.21
N LEU A 656 49.55 34.90 -34.60
CA LEU A 656 48.21 35.31 -34.20
C LEU A 656 47.37 35.73 -35.42
N PHE A 657 47.96 36.36 -36.42
CA PHE A 657 47.32 36.59 -37.73
C PHE A 657 46.89 35.29 -38.38
N GLY A 658 47.80 34.31 -38.45
CA GLY A 658 47.47 32.99 -38.98
C GLY A 658 46.34 32.34 -38.22
N HIS A 659 46.30 32.51 -36.89
CA HIS A 659 45.21 32.01 -36.05
C HIS A 659 43.86 32.68 -36.34
N ILE A 660 43.82 34.00 -36.54
CA ILE A 660 42.60 34.71 -36.92
C ILE A 660 42.10 34.19 -38.27
N HIS A 661 42.96 34.13 -39.29
CA HIS A 661 42.57 33.65 -40.63
C HIS A 661 42.10 32.19 -40.60
N HIS A 662 42.71 31.35 -39.78
CA HIS A 662 42.26 29.97 -39.59
C HIS A 662 40.86 29.90 -38.95
N LEU A 663 40.57 30.76 -37.96
CA LEU A 663 39.24 30.81 -37.32
C LEU A 663 38.16 31.42 -38.22
N THR A 664 38.53 32.35 -39.12
CA THR A 664 37.60 32.94 -40.11
C THR A 664 37.43 32.09 -41.37
N GLY A 665 38.16 30.97 -41.49
CA GLY A 665 38.07 30.02 -42.61
C GLY A 665 38.92 30.39 -43.83
N GLU A 666 39.77 31.42 -43.74
CA GLU A 666 40.70 31.83 -44.79
C GLU A 666 42.00 31.01 -44.72
N PHE A 667 41.91 29.70 -45.01
CA PHE A 667 43.01 28.75 -44.80
C PHE A 667 44.28 29.08 -45.59
N GLY A 668 44.19 29.61 -46.81
CA GLY A 668 45.36 30.00 -47.60
C GLY A 668 46.17 31.14 -46.95
N LYS A 669 45.51 32.19 -46.45
CA LYS A 669 46.21 33.27 -45.73
C LYS A 669 46.76 32.78 -44.38
N ALA A 670 46.03 31.88 -43.73
CA ALA A 670 46.49 31.25 -42.48
C ALA A 670 47.79 30.47 -42.70
N GLN A 671 47.86 29.69 -43.78
CA GLN A 671 49.06 28.97 -44.18
C GLN A 671 50.24 29.90 -44.41
N GLU A 672 50.09 30.93 -45.24
CA GLU A 672 51.16 31.91 -45.52
C GLU A 672 51.69 32.54 -44.23
N CYS A 673 50.80 32.87 -43.30
CA CYS A 673 51.16 33.45 -42.01
C CYS A 673 51.91 32.46 -41.11
N TYR A 674 51.47 31.20 -41.04
CA TYR A 674 52.15 30.16 -40.25
C TYR A 674 53.50 29.76 -40.84
N GLU A 675 53.62 29.61 -42.15
CA GLU A 675 54.89 29.36 -42.83
C GLU A 675 55.87 30.50 -42.53
N ARG A 676 55.39 31.74 -42.69
CA ARG A 676 56.18 32.94 -42.37
C ARG A 676 56.61 33.00 -40.91
N THR A 677 55.77 32.60 -39.95
CA THR A 677 56.17 32.50 -38.55
C THR A 677 57.34 31.52 -38.36
N LEU A 678 57.32 30.38 -39.07
CA LEU A 678 58.35 29.34 -38.96
C LEU A 678 59.64 29.66 -39.73
N ASP A 679 59.61 30.64 -40.64
CA ASP A 679 60.78 31.12 -41.39
C ASP A 679 61.65 32.12 -40.60
N PHE A 680 61.14 32.66 -39.47
CA PHE A 680 61.91 33.58 -38.64
C PHE A 680 63.02 32.88 -37.85
N VAL A 681 64.13 33.60 -37.60
CA VAL A 681 65.31 33.10 -36.86
C VAL A 681 65.01 32.91 -35.37
N THR A 682 64.11 33.72 -34.82
CA THR A 682 63.61 33.59 -33.45
C THR A 682 62.30 32.81 -33.48
N ASP A 683 62.20 31.77 -32.67
CA ASP A 683 60.95 31.00 -32.54
C ASP A 683 59.85 31.84 -31.89
N ALA A 684 58.60 31.61 -32.31
CA ALA A 684 57.43 32.15 -31.64
C ALA A 684 57.30 31.59 -30.20
N THR A 685 56.62 32.32 -29.32
CA THR A 685 56.41 31.94 -27.92
C THR A 685 55.66 30.62 -27.79
N ASP A 686 54.73 30.31 -28.70
CA ASP A 686 54.00 29.04 -28.74
C ASP A 686 53.93 28.46 -30.16
N THR A 687 54.90 27.62 -30.49
CA THR A 687 55.03 27.00 -31.82
C THR A 687 54.13 25.78 -32.00
N HIS A 688 53.63 25.16 -30.93
CA HIS A 688 52.87 23.92 -31.01
C HIS A 688 51.50 24.07 -31.72
N PRO A 689 50.66 25.07 -31.41
CA PRO A 689 49.42 25.33 -32.13
C PRO A 689 49.65 25.66 -33.61
N ILE A 690 50.78 26.27 -33.94
CA ILE A 690 51.17 26.61 -35.32
C ILE A 690 51.39 25.31 -36.10
N TYR A 691 52.24 24.41 -35.60
CA TYR A 691 52.48 23.13 -36.25
C TYR A 691 51.20 22.28 -36.37
N LEU A 692 50.34 22.25 -35.35
CA LEU A 692 49.07 21.53 -35.39
C LEU A 692 48.13 22.04 -36.48
N ARG A 693 47.96 23.37 -36.58
CA ARG A 693 47.04 24.00 -37.53
C ARG A 693 47.59 23.99 -38.94
N LEU A 694 48.88 24.28 -39.12
CA LEU A 694 49.56 24.20 -40.41
C LEU A 694 49.56 22.77 -40.95
N GLY A 695 49.90 21.78 -40.11
CA GLY A 695 49.79 20.36 -40.47
C GLY A 695 48.37 19.96 -40.86
N SER A 696 47.35 20.50 -40.18
CA SER A 696 45.95 20.23 -40.52
C SER A 696 45.55 20.86 -41.85
N ILE A 697 46.08 22.04 -42.18
CA ILE A 697 45.83 22.69 -43.49
C ILE A 697 46.46 21.84 -44.59
N TYR A 698 47.72 21.40 -44.45
CA TYR A 698 48.36 20.51 -45.43
C TYR A 698 47.61 19.19 -45.62
N LEU A 699 47.07 18.60 -44.55
CA LEU A 699 46.23 17.40 -44.66
C LEU A 699 44.96 17.64 -45.47
N GLN A 700 44.33 18.80 -45.32
CA GLN A 700 43.12 19.17 -46.07
C GLN A 700 43.41 19.45 -47.55
N GLU A 701 44.58 20.04 -47.85
CA GLU A 701 45.03 20.32 -49.21
C GLU A 701 45.60 19.09 -49.95
N GLY A 702 45.82 17.99 -49.22
CA GLY A 702 46.38 16.75 -49.78
C GLY A 702 47.90 16.73 -49.86
N GLU A 703 48.58 17.72 -49.29
CA GLU A 703 50.05 17.81 -49.23
C GLU A 703 50.62 16.92 -48.10
N PHE A 704 50.37 15.61 -48.17
CA PHE A 704 50.62 14.68 -47.06
C PHE A 704 52.10 14.61 -46.63
N GLN A 705 53.06 14.79 -47.55
CA GLN A 705 54.48 14.84 -47.21
C GLN A 705 54.84 16.06 -46.35
N ARG A 706 54.31 17.25 -46.70
CA ARG A 706 54.53 18.46 -45.89
C ARG A 706 53.82 18.33 -44.55
N ALA A 707 52.60 17.78 -44.52
CA ALA A 707 51.89 17.45 -43.29
C ALA A 707 52.72 16.54 -42.36
N LYS A 708 53.27 15.43 -42.88
CA LYS A 708 54.14 14.51 -42.14
C LYS A 708 55.34 15.23 -41.53
N THR A 709 56.09 16.00 -42.33
CA THR A 709 57.26 16.74 -41.82
C THR A 709 56.90 17.76 -40.74
N THR A 710 55.73 18.40 -40.85
CA THR A 710 55.25 19.42 -39.91
C THR A 710 54.82 18.80 -38.59
N TYR A 711 54.03 17.71 -38.64
CA TYR A 711 53.63 16.98 -37.44
C TYR A 711 54.82 16.29 -36.76
N LEU A 712 55.81 15.79 -37.49
CA LEU A 712 57.05 15.26 -36.89
C LEU A 712 57.81 16.32 -36.09
N ARG A 713 57.88 17.56 -36.60
CA ARG A 713 58.46 18.68 -35.82
C ARG A 713 57.63 18.96 -34.58
N ALA A 714 56.30 18.94 -34.70
CA ALA A 714 55.39 19.10 -33.57
C ALA A 714 55.63 18.03 -32.49
N CYS A 715 55.69 16.73 -32.87
CA CYS A 715 55.92 15.63 -31.94
C CYS A 715 57.28 15.70 -31.24
N LYS A 716 58.32 16.21 -31.92
CA LYS A 716 59.65 16.42 -31.32
C LYS A 716 59.67 17.56 -30.31
N SER A 717 58.92 18.62 -30.58
CA SER A 717 58.88 19.81 -29.72
C SER A 717 57.92 19.64 -28.54
N SER A 718 56.67 19.24 -28.81
CA SER A 718 55.63 19.04 -27.81
C SER A 718 54.69 17.93 -28.30
N PRO A 719 54.88 16.68 -27.83
CA PRO A 719 54.03 15.56 -28.22
C PRO A 719 52.64 15.67 -27.58
N SER A 720 51.59 15.58 -28.41
CA SER A 720 50.20 15.49 -27.96
C SER A 720 49.44 14.42 -28.73
N CYS A 721 48.29 13.97 -28.21
CA CYS A 721 47.43 13.02 -28.93
C CYS A 721 47.08 13.54 -30.34
N LEU A 722 46.82 14.84 -30.49
CA LEU A 722 46.48 15.44 -31.77
C LEU A 722 47.66 15.54 -32.73
N THR A 723 48.90 15.77 -32.25
CA THR A 723 50.07 15.77 -33.14
C THR A 723 50.36 14.37 -33.66
N TRP A 724 50.30 13.37 -32.79
CA TRP A 724 50.52 11.97 -33.15
C TRP A 724 49.41 11.43 -34.05
N LEU A 725 48.15 11.80 -33.80
CA LEU A 725 47.04 11.52 -34.69
C LEU A 725 47.26 12.16 -36.07
N GLY A 726 47.61 13.45 -36.13
CA GLY A 726 47.88 14.14 -37.40
C GLY A 726 49.02 13.50 -38.20
N LEU A 727 50.08 13.08 -37.52
CA LEU A 727 51.18 12.31 -38.11
C LEU A 727 50.70 10.96 -38.65
N GLY A 728 49.94 10.21 -37.85
CA GLY A 728 49.40 8.91 -38.24
C GLY A 728 48.49 9.00 -39.46
N ILE A 729 47.65 10.04 -39.55
CA ILE A 729 46.82 10.32 -40.73
C ILE A 729 47.69 10.61 -41.95
N ALA A 730 48.72 11.45 -41.81
CA ALA A 730 49.63 11.76 -42.91
C ALA A 730 50.33 10.51 -43.45
N CYS A 731 50.91 9.67 -42.57
CA CYS A 731 51.56 8.42 -42.95
C CYS A 731 50.58 7.42 -43.58
N TYR A 732 49.37 7.29 -43.04
CA TYR A 732 48.32 6.44 -43.62
C TYR A 732 47.98 6.86 -45.06
N ARG A 733 47.80 8.18 -45.29
CA ARG A 733 47.49 8.72 -46.63
C ARG A 733 48.65 8.55 -47.62
N LEU A 734 49.88 8.45 -47.13
CA LEU A 734 51.09 8.14 -47.92
C LEU A 734 51.27 6.64 -48.18
N GLY A 735 50.47 5.76 -47.56
CA GLY A 735 50.60 4.31 -47.64
C GLY A 735 51.69 3.71 -46.75
N GLU A 736 52.29 4.51 -45.86
CA GLU A 736 53.33 4.11 -44.92
C GLU A 736 52.69 3.52 -43.65
N LEU A 737 52.10 2.33 -43.78
CA LEU A 737 51.21 1.74 -42.77
C LEU A 737 51.90 1.47 -41.43
N THR A 738 53.18 1.09 -41.42
CA THR A 738 53.93 0.81 -40.19
C THR A 738 54.14 2.07 -39.38
N GLU A 739 54.56 3.17 -40.02
CA GLU A 739 54.76 4.45 -39.35
C GLU A 739 53.42 5.08 -38.91
N ALA A 740 52.35 4.83 -39.66
CA ALA A 740 51.00 5.24 -39.27
C ALA A 740 50.54 4.54 -37.99
N GLU A 741 50.80 3.24 -37.86
CA GLU A 741 50.49 2.47 -36.66
C GLU A 741 51.27 2.97 -35.44
N ASP A 742 52.58 3.12 -35.56
CA ASP A 742 53.44 3.61 -34.48
C ASP A 742 52.96 4.99 -33.99
N ALA A 743 52.65 5.91 -34.91
CA ALA A 743 52.15 7.23 -34.53
C ALA A 743 50.76 7.16 -33.86
N LEU A 744 49.85 6.34 -34.36
CA LEU A 744 48.50 6.21 -33.79
C LEU A 744 48.50 5.50 -32.42
N THR A 745 49.41 4.55 -32.20
CA THR A 745 49.56 3.90 -30.89
C THR A 745 50.08 4.87 -29.83
N GLU A 746 51.04 5.73 -30.16
CA GLU A 746 51.48 6.83 -29.28
C GLU A 746 50.33 7.82 -29.00
N ALA A 747 49.51 8.14 -30.01
CA ALA A 747 48.32 8.96 -29.81
C ALA A 747 47.33 8.32 -28.82
N ASN A 748 47.16 7.00 -28.89
CA ASN A 748 46.29 6.21 -28.03
C ASN A 748 46.82 6.11 -26.58
N ILE A 749 48.14 6.00 -26.40
CA ILE A 749 48.78 6.06 -25.07
C ILE A 749 48.48 7.40 -24.39
N LEU A 750 48.56 8.50 -25.13
CA LEU A 750 48.31 9.84 -24.59
C LEU A 750 46.82 10.12 -24.33
N ASN A 751 45.91 9.62 -25.17
CA ASN A 751 44.47 9.74 -24.95
C ASN A 751 43.72 8.55 -25.57
N ASN A 752 43.40 7.57 -24.73
CA ASN A 752 42.64 6.39 -25.11
C ASN A 752 41.15 6.65 -25.40
N GLY A 753 40.64 7.83 -25.09
CA GLY A 753 39.26 8.25 -25.32
C GLY A 753 39.03 8.92 -26.67
N ASN A 754 40.06 9.11 -27.49
CA ASN A 754 39.91 9.75 -28.79
C ASN A 754 39.36 8.76 -29.84
N ALA A 755 38.08 8.91 -30.20
CA ALA A 755 37.39 8.05 -31.15
C ALA A 755 38.04 8.05 -32.55
N GLU A 756 38.66 9.16 -32.96
CA GLU A 756 39.30 9.27 -34.27
C GLU A 756 40.59 8.43 -34.35
N VAL A 757 41.35 8.34 -33.26
CA VAL A 757 42.54 7.46 -33.18
C VAL A 757 42.14 6.00 -33.41
N TRP A 758 41.10 5.54 -32.72
CA TRP A 758 40.56 4.18 -32.92
C TRP A 758 40.01 3.94 -34.34
N GLY A 759 39.43 4.98 -34.95
CA GLY A 759 38.99 4.94 -36.35
C GLY A 759 40.15 4.72 -37.33
N TYR A 760 41.24 5.46 -37.20
CA TYR A 760 42.41 5.29 -38.07
C TYR A 760 43.21 4.01 -37.76
N LEU A 761 43.29 3.58 -36.49
CA LEU A 761 43.85 2.26 -36.16
C LEU A 761 43.05 1.13 -36.81
N SER A 762 41.72 1.24 -36.84
CA SER A 762 40.88 0.29 -37.58
C SER A 762 41.22 0.26 -39.08
N LEU A 763 41.37 1.43 -39.72
CA LEU A 763 41.77 1.52 -41.13
C LEU A 763 43.13 0.87 -41.40
N VAL A 764 44.14 1.14 -40.56
CA VAL A 764 45.46 0.51 -40.67
C VAL A 764 45.35 -1.01 -40.54
N CYS A 765 44.64 -1.52 -39.53
CA CYS A 765 44.45 -2.96 -39.33
C CYS A 765 43.69 -3.65 -40.47
N LEU A 766 42.73 -2.96 -41.10
CA LEU A 766 42.04 -3.46 -42.27
C LEU A 766 42.98 -3.60 -43.48
N GLN A 767 43.85 -2.62 -43.72
CA GLN A 767 44.84 -2.66 -44.80
C GLN A 767 45.97 -3.67 -44.56
N THR A 768 46.39 -3.88 -43.31
CA THR A 768 47.45 -4.85 -42.96
C THR A 768 46.92 -6.27 -42.78
N GLY A 769 45.61 -6.51 -42.86
CA GLY A 769 45.01 -7.85 -42.79
C GLY A 769 44.74 -8.37 -41.37
N ARG A 770 44.92 -7.54 -40.33
CA ARG A 770 44.76 -7.93 -38.91
C ARG A 770 43.30 -7.91 -38.48
N ARG A 771 42.61 -9.03 -38.73
CA ARG A 771 41.14 -9.16 -38.59
C ARG A 771 40.58 -8.81 -37.21
N LEU A 772 41.13 -9.42 -36.15
CA LEU A 772 40.62 -9.27 -34.79
C LEU A 772 40.82 -7.83 -34.27
N GLU A 773 41.98 -7.25 -34.54
CA GLU A 773 42.32 -5.90 -34.10
C GLU A 773 41.50 -4.84 -34.85
N ALA A 774 41.21 -5.05 -36.14
CA ALA A 774 40.35 -4.18 -36.93
C ALA A 774 38.93 -4.08 -36.35
N GLU A 775 38.34 -5.22 -35.97
CA GLU A 775 37.00 -5.30 -35.37
C GLU A 775 36.97 -4.63 -33.99
N GLN A 776 37.94 -4.96 -33.14
CA GLN A 776 38.05 -4.37 -31.80
C GLN A 776 38.20 -2.85 -31.89
N SER A 777 39.12 -2.36 -32.72
CA SER A 777 39.38 -0.92 -32.87
C SER A 777 38.14 -0.18 -33.38
N TYR A 778 37.43 -0.74 -34.36
CA TYR A 778 36.20 -0.14 -34.85
C TYR A 778 35.07 -0.13 -33.80
N LYS A 779 34.93 -1.21 -33.03
CA LYS A 779 33.95 -1.27 -31.92
C LYS A 779 34.23 -0.21 -30.85
N TYR A 780 35.50 0.02 -30.52
CA TYR A 780 35.90 1.09 -29.60
C TYR A 780 35.65 2.48 -30.20
N ALA A 781 35.93 2.69 -31.49
CA ALA A 781 35.61 3.95 -32.18
C ALA A 781 34.12 4.29 -32.13
N LEU A 782 33.23 3.29 -32.32
CA LEU A 782 31.78 3.47 -32.21
C LEU A 782 31.34 3.73 -30.76
N LYS A 783 31.90 2.99 -29.79
CA LYS A 783 31.62 3.20 -28.36
C LYS A 783 31.98 4.61 -27.90
N LEU A 784 33.04 5.18 -28.47
CA LEU A 784 33.53 6.53 -28.17
C LEU A 784 32.87 7.62 -29.05
N ASN A 785 31.82 7.28 -29.81
CA ASN A 785 31.08 8.20 -30.68
C ASN A 785 31.95 8.88 -31.76
N LEU A 786 32.61 8.10 -32.62
CA LEU A 786 33.26 8.64 -33.82
C LEU A 786 32.25 9.43 -34.68
N GLN A 787 32.51 10.73 -34.87
CA GLN A 787 31.60 11.66 -35.57
C GLN A 787 32.02 11.94 -37.03
N LYS A 788 33.30 11.72 -37.40
CA LYS A 788 33.80 12.06 -38.73
C LYS A 788 33.27 11.10 -39.80
N GLU A 789 32.20 11.51 -40.48
CA GLU A 789 31.52 10.73 -41.52
C GLU A 789 32.43 10.27 -42.65
N ALA A 790 33.44 11.07 -43.02
CA ALA A 790 34.40 10.71 -44.06
C ALA A 790 35.20 9.44 -43.67
N VAL A 791 35.68 9.38 -42.42
CA VAL A 791 36.44 8.24 -41.89
C VAL A 791 35.54 7.01 -41.75
N ILE A 792 34.30 7.18 -41.28
CA ILE A 792 33.33 6.07 -41.17
C ILE A 792 33.00 5.47 -42.54
N ARG A 793 32.80 6.32 -43.56
CA ARG A 793 32.56 5.87 -44.94
C ARG A 793 33.76 5.11 -45.49
N GLU A 794 34.97 5.62 -45.24
CA GLU A 794 36.22 4.97 -45.65
C GLU A 794 36.38 3.60 -44.98
N ILE A 795 36.13 3.49 -43.67
CA ILE A 795 36.19 2.21 -42.93
C ILE A 795 35.21 1.20 -43.53
N LYS A 796 33.95 1.60 -43.76
CA LYS A 796 32.93 0.71 -44.32
C LYS A 796 33.28 0.24 -45.72
N ALA A 797 33.71 1.15 -46.59
CA ALA A 797 34.11 0.80 -47.95
C ALA A 797 35.28 -0.19 -47.96
N LEU A 798 36.24 -0.02 -47.05
CA LEU A 798 37.37 -0.93 -46.90
C LEU A 798 36.96 -2.28 -46.30
N GLN A 799 36.08 -2.30 -45.29
CA GLN A 799 35.49 -3.52 -44.72
C GLN A 799 34.74 -4.34 -45.78
N ASP A 800 33.95 -3.68 -46.63
CA ASP A 800 33.23 -4.33 -47.74
C ASP A 800 34.20 -4.90 -48.78
N HIS A 801 35.32 -4.23 -49.01
CA HIS A 801 36.35 -4.70 -49.95
C HIS A 801 37.15 -5.90 -49.41
N VAL A 802 37.57 -5.86 -48.14
CA VAL A 802 38.40 -6.92 -47.54
C VAL A 802 37.59 -8.07 -46.92
N GLY A 803 36.29 -7.86 -46.67
CA GLY A 803 35.35 -8.87 -46.19
C GLY A 803 35.45 -9.21 -44.69
N PHE A 804 36.09 -8.36 -43.87
CA PHE A 804 36.20 -8.56 -42.42
C PHE A 804 36.31 -7.22 -41.66
N GLY A 805 36.20 -7.26 -40.33
CA GLY A 805 36.40 -6.10 -39.44
C GLY A 805 35.13 -5.31 -39.10
N ASN A 806 33.97 -5.71 -39.65
CA ASN A 806 32.66 -5.25 -39.20
C ASN A 806 32.14 -6.17 -38.07
N PRO A 807 31.91 -5.67 -36.84
CA PRO A 807 31.46 -6.49 -35.70
C PRO A 807 30.03 -7.03 -35.83
N CYS A 808 29.32 -6.69 -36.91
CA CYS A 808 27.99 -7.21 -37.22
C CYS A 808 28.01 -8.50 -38.07
N PHE A 809 29.19 -9.03 -38.40
CA PHE A 809 29.34 -10.28 -39.16
C PHE A 809 29.99 -11.39 -38.34
#